data_AF-A0A2P6TW97-F1
#
_entry.id   AF-A0A2P6TW97-F1
#
_cell.length_a   1.000
_cell.length_b   1.000
_cell.length_c   1.000
_cell.angle_alpha   90.00
_cell.angle_beta   90.00
_cell.angle_gamma   90.00
#
_symmetry.space_group_name_H-M   'P 1'
#
loop_
_entity.id
_entity.type
_entity.pdbx_description
1 polymer ?
#
loop_
_entity_poly.entity_id
_entity_poly.type
_entity_poly.pdbx_seq_one_letter_code
_entity_poly.pdbx_strand_id
1 'polypeptide(L)'
;MQFLLQFERWEDGELVKKELTEPSRWDVHSADEVAVTLGDLRLRIIQQPHQLAGAGVNPDKLGVAAALWDGALVLAGYLAAQPAYKYLGMRCVELGAGVGLVGLALAAMGARVTITDVAKVLPLMQANLEANGYNPARGPREGAGWAEADELEWGKPGWMQGVARLADQGVDLVVAADCCYIDQDGKSPSTPAFVETCAGLCGPSTRCLVSFERRAPEVRACLIEEAKKRFKRVKQRSTARASLRAAPRRLTAAAAAAPPTATASQQRNNCLLFVRPGSPGQSAMSSLDDQAPTVFVAPPPTGLRSAPLLVPSAPVSYDACTGDAWRAAATYVDINADVADCFGGLEPAEWHQVCFLGLGDNISALEAAATTLSPPTAARTLRRLAAEVGPACQLVAPGGTSGLAALPACQLPELFQRAAACTSELAAAGSHAAAIDTALAALQLLAHLRFGSPAAAQPYAAAARALKTVLEAAARSLAAAISEHQVLSLVSACARADRHLWLTPWVCHRWTAATEACITAGWSSGEAAVQFLESWCALVARGRLHFAPAKFQAAAEAAVGHEDLTPAQLGRLLAAEAALPAHLTSTVNAWLAGWMAGVSNRRAALVRSQAKAAATTAVRARRAAAHAAAAAVEVAQGAPALAFA
;
A
#
# COMPACT_ATOMS: atom_id res chain seq x y z
N MET A 1 -27.67 14.41 -10.50
CA MET A 1 -26.95 14.41 -9.22
C MET A 1 -25.47 14.26 -9.53
N GLN A 2 -24.65 15.21 -9.10
CA GLN A 2 -23.21 15.02 -9.02
C GLN A 2 -22.90 14.36 -7.66
N PHE A 3 -21.94 13.45 -7.66
CA PHE A 3 -21.39 12.80 -6.48
C PHE A 3 -19.96 13.32 -6.34
N LEU A 4 -19.61 13.82 -5.15
CA LEU A 4 -18.32 14.44 -4.91
C LEU A 4 -17.85 14.07 -3.50
N LEU A 5 -16.76 13.31 -3.42
CA LEU A 5 -16.05 13.05 -2.18
C LEU A 5 -14.91 14.05 -2.07
N GLN A 6 -15.01 14.98 -1.13
CA GLN A 6 -13.90 15.79 -0.67
C GLN A 6 -13.33 15.10 0.56
N PHE A 7 -12.08 14.63 0.55
CA PHE A 7 -11.51 13.95 1.73
C PHE A 7 -10.13 14.46 2.06
N GLU A 8 -9.82 14.42 3.36
CA GLU A 8 -8.57 14.85 3.94
C GLU A 8 -7.83 13.60 4.43
N ARG A 9 -6.78 13.25 3.69
CA ARG A 9 -5.92 12.11 3.99
C ARG A 9 -4.46 12.51 4.06
N TRP A 10 -3.69 11.73 4.79
CA TRP A 10 -2.23 11.77 4.69
C TRP A 10 -1.80 11.00 3.45
N GLU A 11 -1.33 11.74 2.45
CA GLU A 11 -0.76 11.21 1.22
C GLU A 11 0.65 11.77 1.08
N ASP A 12 1.63 10.87 1.19
CA ASP A 12 3.05 11.20 1.08
C ASP A 12 3.46 12.37 2.01
N GLY A 13 2.95 12.37 3.25
CA GLY A 13 3.31 13.35 4.29
C GLY A 13 2.54 14.68 4.25
N GLU A 14 1.73 14.94 3.22
CA GLU A 14 0.82 16.09 3.17
C GLU A 14 -0.61 15.68 3.56
N LEU A 15 -1.36 16.58 4.21
CA LEU A 15 -2.81 16.45 4.36
C LEU A 15 -3.48 16.89 3.04
N VAL A 16 -3.58 15.96 2.09
CA VAL A 16 -4.09 16.24 0.74
C VAL A 16 -5.61 16.24 0.74
N LYS A 17 -6.19 17.39 0.41
CA LYS A 17 -7.62 17.53 0.06
C LYS A 17 -7.82 17.03 -1.37
N LYS A 18 -8.44 15.87 -1.54
CA LYS A 18 -8.76 15.29 -2.86
C LYS A 18 -10.26 15.34 -3.15
N GLU A 19 -10.58 15.66 -4.41
CA GLU A 19 -11.93 15.53 -4.97
C GLU A 19 -12.02 14.28 -5.85
N LEU A 20 -12.92 13.36 -5.49
CA LEU A 20 -13.26 12.19 -6.30
C LEU A 20 -14.73 12.25 -6.74
N THR A 21 -14.95 12.06 -8.05
CA THR A 21 -16.28 11.89 -8.66
C THR A 21 -16.71 10.43 -8.80
N GLU A 22 -15.78 9.48 -8.58
CA GLU A 22 -16.03 8.05 -8.46
C GLU A 22 -15.31 7.53 -7.20
N PRO A 23 -15.94 6.68 -6.36
CA PRO A 23 -15.34 6.25 -5.10
C PRO A 23 -14.14 5.32 -5.31
N SER A 24 -13.06 5.60 -4.57
CA SER A 24 -11.84 4.78 -4.54
C SER A 24 -11.62 4.27 -3.12
N ARG A 25 -11.80 2.96 -2.91
CA ARG A 25 -11.71 2.34 -1.58
C ARG A 25 -10.40 2.66 -0.85
N TRP A 26 -9.28 2.69 -1.56
CA TRP A 26 -7.97 2.99 -0.97
C TRP A 26 -7.86 4.43 -0.51
N ASP A 27 -8.47 5.37 -1.24
CA ASP A 27 -8.41 6.79 -0.91
C ASP A 27 -9.40 7.14 0.21
N VAL A 28 -10.58 6.50 0.21
CA VAL A 28 -11.57 6.58 1.30
C VAL A 28 -11.02 5.93 2.58
N HIS A 29 -10.57 4.68 2.54
CA HIS A 29 -10.07 3.94 3.73
C HIS A 29 -8.70 4.42 4.24
N SER A 30 -8.08 5.45 3.64
CA SER A 30 -6.85 6.09 4.14
C SER A 30 -7.04 7.54 4.61
N ALA A 31 -8.25 8.08 4.49
CA ALA A 31 -8.60 9.39 5.04
C ALA A 31 -8.98 9.30 6.52
N ASP A 32 -8.58 10.28 7.32
CA ASP A 32 -9.11 10.43 8.68
C ASP A 32 -10.47 11.17 8.67
N GLU A 33 -10.73 12.00 7.65
CA GLU A 33 -12.05 12.58 7.39
C GLU A 33 -12.45 12.54 5.90
N VAL A 34 -13.70 12.14 5.62
CA VAL A 34 -14.34 12.21 4.29
C VAL A 34 -15.56 13.13 4.35
N ALA A 35 -15.47 14.30 3.73
CA ALA A 35 -16.62 15.15 3.44
C ALA A 35 -17.39 14.64 2.21
N VAL A 36 -18.47 13.88 2.46
CA VAL A 36 -19.32 13.28 1.43
C VAL A 36 -20.36 14.31 0.95
N THR A 37 -20.33 14.67 -0.34
CA THR A 37 -21.31 15.59 -0.95
C THR A 37 -22.24 14.84 -1.90
N LEU A 38 -23.54 14.90 -1.60
CA LEU A 38 -24.62 14.16 -2.26
C LEU A 38 -25.70 15.13 -2.76
N GLY A 39 -25.44 15.77 -3.90
CA GLY A 39 -26.26 16.91 -4.34
C GLY A 39 -26.05 18.09 -3.40
N ASP A 40 -27.13 18.61 -2.82
CA ASP A 40 -27.09 19.73 -1.86
C ASP A 40 -26.72 19.30 -0.43
N LEU A 41 -26.71 17.99 -0.14
CA LEU A 41 -26.29 17.44 1.15
C LEU A 41 -24.76 17.42 1.24
N ARG A 42 -24.20 17.90 2.35
CA ARG A 42 -22.78 17.79 2.67
C ARG A 42 -22.63 17.24 4.08
N LEU A 43 -21.94 16.11 4.21
CA LEU A 43 -21.75 15.39 5.46
C LEU A 43 -20.25 15.25 5.74
N ARG A 44 -19.84 15.33 7.01
CA ARG A 44 -18.45 15.06 7.44
C ARG A 44 -18.39 13.68 8.08
N ILE A 45 -17.56 12.79 7.55
CA ILE A 45 -17.40 11.42 8.06
C ILE A 45 -16.00 11.25 8.63
N ILE A 46 -15.89 11.31 9.95
CA ILE A 46 -14.69 10.96 10.71
C ILE A 46 -14.50 9.45 10.63
N GLN A 47 -13.27 9.02 10.36
CA GLN A 47 -12.86 7.62 10.33
C GLN A 47 -11.72 7.41 11.32
N GLN A 48 -11.46 6.15 11.66
CA GLN A 48 -10.29 5.76 12.44
C GLN A 48 -9.55 4.65 11.69
N PRO A 49 -8.96 4.94 10.50
CA PRO A 49 -8.39 3.91 9.63
C PRO A 49 -7.24 3.15 10.30
N HIS A 50 -6.55 3.75 11.27
CA HIS A 50 -5.57 3.09 12.13
C HIS A 50 -6.14 1.98 13.05
N GLN A 51 -7.47 1.93 13.22
CA GLN A 51 -8.20 0.89 13.95
C GLN A 51 -8.89 -0.14 13.05
N LEU A 52 -8.76 -0.02 11.72
CA LEU A 52 -9.01 -1.15 10.83
C LEU A 52 -8.11 -2.30 11.28
N ALA A 53 -8.73 -3.39 11.71
CA ALA A 53 -7.98 -4.58 12.11
C ALA A 53 -7.27 -5.17 10.87
N GLY A 54 -5.94 -5.28 10.92
CA GLY A 54 -5.30 -6.44 10.31
C GLY A 54 -5.82 -7.69 11.01
N ALA A 55 -6.00 -8.79 10.30
CA ALA A 55 -6.74 -9.93 10.83
C ALA A 55 -6.16 -10.48 12.15
N GLY A 56 -7.07 -10.80 13.06
CA GLY A 56 -6.83 -10.93 14.49
C GLY A 56 -7.94 -10.22 15.23
N VAL A 57 -8.81 -10.97 15.91
CA VAL A 57 -9.98 -10.41 16.62
C VAL A 57 -9.52 -9.80 17.94
N ASN A 58 -8.90 -8.62 17.86
CA ASN A 58 -8.80 -7.75 19.02
C ASN A 58 -10.21 -7.20 19.32
N PRO A 59 -10.81 -7.51 20.48
CA PRO A 59 -12.16 -7.07 20.78
C PRO A 59 -12.26 -5.55 20.91
N ASP A 60 -11.19 -4.89 21.36
CA ASP A 60 -11.14 -3.45 21.66
C ASP A 60 -10.92 -2.57 20.42
N LYS A 61 -10.38 -3.14 19.32
CA LYS A 61 -10.29 -2.43 18.03
C LYS A 61 -11.64 -2.36 17.34
N LEU A 62 -11.99 -1.20 16.77
CA LEU A 62 -13.18 -1.01 15.93
C LEU A 62 -13.27 -2.03 14.77
N GLY A 63 -12.14 -2.43 14.17
CA GLY A 63 -12.14 -3.42 13.11
C GLY A 63 -12.73 -2.86 11.81
N VAL A 64 -13.55 -3.64 11.10
CA VAL A 64 -14.17 -3.19 9.84
C VAL A 64 -15.07 -1.96 10.00
N ALA A 65 -15.61 -1.70 11.19
CA ALA A 65 -16.45 -0.55 11.50
C ALA A 65 -15.70 0.81 11.44
N ALA A 66 -14.36 0.80 11.44
CA ALA A 66 -13.54 2.00 11.56
C ALA A 66 -13.44 2.87 10.27
N ALA A 67 -14.05 2.44 9.17
CA ALA A 67 -13.96 3.10 7.87
C ALA A 67 -15.26 3.00 7.04
N LEU A 68 -15.36 3.88 6.05
CA LEU A 68 -16.49 4.07 5.16
C LEU A 68 -16.44 3.13 3.95
N TRP A 69 -17.31 2.13 3.93
CA TRP A 69 -17.38 1.14 2.85
C TRP A 69 -18.19 1.61 1.63
N ASP A 70 -17.83 1.10 0.45
CA ASP A 70 -18.45 1.46 -0.83
C ASP A 70 -19.97 1.20 -0.85
N GLY A 71 -20.47 0.17 -0.15
CA GLY A 71 -21.91 -0.09 -0.02
C GLY A 71 -22.67 1.06 0.65
N ALA A 72 -22.05 1.76 1.62
CA ALA A 72 -22.67 2.90 2.30
C ALA A 72 -22.71 4.12 1.37
N LEU A 73 -21.64 4.37 0.63
CA LEU A 73 -21.58 5.40 -0.41
C LEU A 73 -22.65 5.19 -1.49
N VAL A 74 -22.80 3.96 -1.98
CA VAL A 74 -23.83 3.61 -2.98
C VAL A 74 -25.25 3.74 -2.41
N LEU A 75 -25.49 3.35 -1.16
CA LEU A 75 -26.82 3.42 -0.54
C LEU A 75 -27.22 4.87 -0.21
N ALA A 76 -26.33 5.65 0.41
CA ALA A 76 -26.54 7.06 0.67
C ALA A 76 -26.78 7.85 -0.64
N GLY A 77 -25.97 7.59 -1.67
CA GLY A 77 -26.17 8.17 -3.01
C GLY A 77 -27.50 7.76 -3.67
N TYR A 78 -27.94 6.50 -3.51
CA TYR A 78 -29.24 6.04 -4.01
C TYR A 78 -30.42 6.73 -3.30
N LEU A 79 -30.31 6.96 -1.99
CA LEU A 79 -31.33 7.63 -1.18
C LEU A 79 -31.38 9.13 -1.49
N ALA A 80 -30.25 9.82 -1.51
CA ALA A 80 -30.15 11.25 -1.85
C ALA A 80 -30.44 11.55 -3.33
N ALA A 81 -30.44 10.54 -4.21
CA ALA A 81 -31.00 10.65 -5.57
C ALA A 81 -32.55 10.64 -5.60
N GLN A 82 -33.21 10.45 -4.45
CA GLN A 82 -34.66 10.63 -4.30
C GLN A 82 -34.99 12.04 -3.77
N PRO A 83 -36.16 12.61 -4.09
CA PRO A 83 -36.60 13.85 -3.47
C PRO A 83 -36.64 13.77 -1.94
N ALA A 84 -35.92 14.66 -1.27
CA ALA A 84 -35.74 14.64 0.20
C ALA A 84 -37.05 14.65 0.99
N TYR A 85 -38.12 15.26 0.46
CA TYR A 85 -39.45 15.28 1.10
C TYR A 85 -40.01 13.88 1.42
N LYS A 86 -39.50 12.81 0.77
CA LYS A 86 -39.88 11.43 1.05
C LYS A 86 -39.40 10.93 2.42
N TYR A 87 -38.40 11.58 3.01
CA TYR A 87 -37.74 11.16 4.25
C TYR A 87 -38.13 11.99 5.48
N LEU A 88 -38.77 13.16 5.27
CA LEU A 88 -39.24 14.05 6.34
C LEU A 88 -40.07 13.28 7.39
N GLY A 89 -39.58 13.23 8.62
CA GLY A 89 -40.24 12.61 9.76
C GLY A 89 -40.25 11.07 9.80
N MET A 90 -39.71 10.37 8.78
CA MET A 90 -39.64 8.89 8.79
C MET A 90 -38.85 8.38 10.01
N ARG A 91 -39.33 7.32 10.67
CA ARG A 91 -38.52 6.55 11.63
C ARG A 91 -37.62 5.57 10.89
N CYS A 92 -36.32 5.76 10.97
CA CYS A 92 -35.31 4.96 10.30
C CYS A 92 -34.41 4.24 11.31
N VAL A 93 -33.93 3.05 10.95
CA VAL A 93 -32.86 2.35 11.69
C VAL A 93 -31.73 1.99 10.72
N GLU A 94 -30.49 2.34 11.04
CA GLU A 94 -29.31 1.84 10.35
C GLU A 94 -28.71 0.67 11.14
N LEU A 95 -28.49 -0.46 10.47
CA LEU A 95 -27.89 -1.67 11.03
C LEU A 95 -26.44 -1.80 10.55
N GLY A 96 -25.50 -1.92 11.48
CA GLY A 96 -24.08 -2.20 11.18
C GLY A 96 -23.42 -1.02 10.51
N ALA A 97 -23.66 0.16 11.09
CA ALA A 97 -23.42 1.45 10.46
C ALA A 97 -21.95 1.84 10.35
N GLY A 98 -21.08 1.30 11.21
CA GLY A 98 -19.68 1.70 11.35
C GLY A 98 -19.49 3.20 11.62
N VAL A 99 -19.28 3.95 10.54
CA VAL A 99 -19.12 5.41 10.52
C VAL A 99 -20.43 6.20 10.39
N GLY A 100 -21.58 5.53 10.16
CA GLY A 100 -22.92 6.15 10.22
C GLY A 100 -23.37 6.96 9.01
N LEU A 101 -22.72 6.84 7.83
CA LEU A 101 -23.02 7.68 6.67
C LEU A 101 -24.49 7.59 6.22
N VAL A 102 -25.10 6.40 6.16
CA VAL A 102 -26.42 6.26 5.54
C VAL A 102 -27.49 6.88 6.44
N GLY A 103 -27.36 6.71 7.76
CA GLY A 103 -28.20 7.34 8.75
C GLY A 103 -28.02 8.85 8.82
N LEU A 104 -26.78 9.35 8.77
CA LEU A 104 -26.48 10.79 8.65
C LEU A 104 -27.12 11.40 7.40
N ALA A 105 -27.06 10.73 6.25
CA ALA A 105 -27.71 11.18 5.02
C ALA A 105 -29.24 11.21 5.13
N LEU A 106 -29.84 10.21 5.78
CA LEU A 106 -31.29 10.18 6.04
C LEU A 106 -31.72 11.30 6.99
N ALA A 107 -30.96 11.56 8.06
CA ALA A 107 -31.23 12.64 9.01
C ALA A 107 -31.05 14.03 8.38
N ALA A 108 -30.06 14.20 7.48
CA ALA A 108 -29.90 15.44 6.72
C ALA A 108 -31.04 15.67 5.71
N MET A 109 -31.71 14.61 5.25
CA MET A 109 -32.97 14.67 4.49
C MET A 109 -34.23 14.76 5.37
N GLY A 110 -34.09 14.89 6.69
CA GLY A 110 -35.20 15.15 7.61
C GLY A 110 -35.82 13.91 8.28
N ALA A 111 -35.23 12.73 8.15
CA ALA A 111 -35.67 11.55 8.90
C ALA A 111 -35.25 11.63 10.39
N ARG A 112 -35.84 10.76 11.22
CA ARG A 112 -35.41 10.47 12.59
C ARG A 112 -34.74 9.10 12.57
N VAL A 113 -33.44 9.04 12.85
CA VAL A 113 -32.62 7.84 12.60
C VAL A 113 -31.92 7.36 13.86
N THR A 114 -32.19 6.12 14.26
CA THR A 114 -31.34 5.43 15.24
C THR A 114 -30.27 4.64 14.48
N ILE A 115 -29.01 5.05 14.64
CA ILE A 115 -27.84 4.45 14.00
C ILE A 115 -27.28 3.39 14.95
N THR A 116 -27.17 2.14 14.50
CA THR A 116 -26.84 1.00 15.38
C THR A 116 -25.65 0.18 14.90
N ASP A 117 -24.83 -0.22 15.86
CA ASP A 117 -23.67 -1.12 15.70
C ASP A 117 -23.35 -1.75 17.07
N VAL A 118 -22.21 -2.43 17.19
CA VAL A 118 -21.76 -3.07 18.45
C VAL A 118 -21.16 -2.05 19.44
N ALA A 119 -21.20 -2.34 20.74
CA ALA A 119 -20.86 -1.43 21.85
C ALA A 119 -19.66 -0.50 21.60
N LYS A 120 -18.53 -1.06 21.16
CA LYS A 120 -17.25 -0.34 20.93
C LYS A 120 -17.28 0.68 19.80
N VAL A 121 -18.28 0.64 18.91
CA VAL A 121 -18.40 1.51 17.73
C VAL A 121 -19.17 2.80 18.06
N LEU A 122 -19.95 2.82 19.15
CA LEU A 122 -20.73 3.99 19.56
C LEU A 122 -19.91 5.29 19.68
N PRO A 123 -18.66 5.32 20.21
CA PRO A 123 -17.87 6.54 20.25
C PRO A 123 -17.57 7.12 18.87
N LEU A 124 -17.28 6.28 17.86
CA LEU A 124 -17.05 6.77 16.49
C LEU A 124 -18.35 7.23 15.84
N MET A 125 -19.48 6.57 16.11
CA MET A 125 -20.80 7.05 15.67
C MET A 125 -21.15 8.40 16.33
N GLN A 126 -20.87 8.57 17.62
CA GLN A 126 -21.14 9.80 18.37
C GLN A 126 -20.29 10.98 17.87
N ALA A 127 -18.99 10.79 17.64
CA ALA A 127 -18.15 11.81 16.99
C ALA A 127 -18.70 12.22 15.60
N ASN A 128 -19.15 11.24 14.81
CA ASN A 128 -19.78 11.48 13.50
C ASN A 128 -21.13 12.22 13.60
N LEU A 129 -21.96 11.91 14.59
CA LEU A 129 -23.20 12.65 14.86
C LEU A 129 -22.90 14.12 15.20
N GLU A 130 -21.95 14.38 16.09
CA GLU A 130 -21.56 15.72 16.52
C GLU A 130 -20.93 16.54 15.38
N ALA A 131 -20.08 15.93 14.56
CA ALA A 131 -19.45 16.56 13.40
C ALA A 131 -20.46 17.07 12.34
N ASN A 132 -21.69 16.51 12.35
CA ASN A 132 -22.82 16.91 11.50
C ASN A 132 -23.92 17.67 12.25
N GLY A 133 -23.70 18.02 13.53
CA GLY A 133 -24.58 18.86 14.33
C GLY A 133 -25.64 18.14 15.19
N TYR A 134 -25.68 16.81 15.17
CA TYR A 134 -26.59 15.97 15.97
C TYR A 134 -26.05 15.72 17.39
N ASN A 135 -25.78 16.80 18.13
CA ASN A 135 -25.26 16.70 19.50
C ASN A 135 -26.39 16.33 20.49
N PRO A 136 -26.30 15.20 21.24
CA PRO A 136 -27.37 14.73 22.11
C PRO A 136 -27.82 15.72 23.18
N ALA A 137 -26.90 16.52 23.74
CA ALA A 137 -27.21 17.52 24.77
C ALA A 137 -28.02 18.72 24.24
N ARG A 138 -28.16 18.87 22.91
CA ARG A 138 -29.07 19.84 22.27
C ARG A 138 -30.41 19.25 21.87
N GLY A 139 -30.50 17.92 21.75
CA GLY A 139 -31.69 17.19 21.35
C GLY A 139 -32.18 17.46 19.92
N PRO A 140 -33.24 16.75 19.48
CA PRO A 140 -33.87 16.97 18.19
C PRO A 140 -34.51 18.37 18.11
N ARG A 141 -34.19 19.10 17.04
CA ARG A 141 -34.84 20.39 16.73
C ARG A 141 -36.21 20.14 16.09
N GLU A 142 -37.21 20.92 16.49
CA GLU A 142 -38.54 20.86 15.90
C GLU A 142 -38.50 21.17 14.40
N GLY A 143 -39.23 20.40 13.59
CA GLY A 143 -39.23 20.49 12.13
C GLY A 143 -37.97 20.00 11.40
N ALA A 144 -36.91 19.61 12.12
CA ALA A 144 -35.68 19.08 11.55
C ALA A 144 -35.60 17.55 11.61
N GLY A 145 -34.69 16.97 10.81
CA GLY A 145 -34.25 15.59 10.99
C GLY A 145 -33.32 15.43 12.19
N TRP A 146 -33.14 14.18 12.62
CA TRP A 146 -32.38 13.81 13.80
C TRP A 146 -31.66 12.48 13.59
N ALA A 147 -30.48 12.34 14.18
CA ALA A 147 -29.79 11.07 14.28
C ALA A 147 -29.24 10.87 15.70
N GLU A 148 -29.22 9.63 16.15
CA GLU A 148 -28.73 9.20 17.46
C GLU A 148 -28.05 7.83 17.35
N ALA A 149 -27.17 7.47 18.29
CA ALA A 149 -26.44 6.21 18.29
C ALA A 149 -26.94 5.28 19.41
N ASP A 150 -27.18 4.01 19.10
CA ASP A 150 -27.64 2.98 20.04
C ASP A 150 -26.92 1.63 19.78
N GLU A 151 -26.88 0.75 20.77
CA GLU A 151 -26.21 -0.55 20.68
C GLU A 151 -27.16 -1.65 20.18
N LEU A 152 -26.72 -2.43 19.17
CA LEU A 152 -27.43 -3.60 18.68
C LEU A 152 -26.49 -4.66 18.07
N GLU A 153 -25.81 -5.46 18.90
CA GLU A 153 -25.04 -6.62 18.42
C GLU A 153 -25.91 -7.85 18.15
N TRP A 154 -26.00 -8.28 16.88
CA TRP A 154 -26.92 -9.33 16.45
C TRP A 154 -26.47 -10.74 16.88
N GLY A 155 -27.41 -11.56 17.33
CA GLY A 155 -27.13 -12.93 17.76
C GLY A 155 -26.52 -13.07 19.17
N LYS A 156 -26.21 -11.96 19.86
CA LYS A 156 -25.89 -12.00 21.30
C LYS A 156 -27.13 -12.30 22.13
N PRO A 157 -27.05 -13.08 23.22
CA PRO A 157 -28.20 -13.30 24.12
C PRO A 157 -28.85 -11.98 24.55
N GLY A 158 -30.13 -11.80 24.19
CA GLY A 158 -30.89 -10.57 24.46
C GLY A 158 -31.03 -9.59 23.28
N TRP A 159 -30.42 -9.84 22.11
CA TRP A 159 -30.45 -8.87 20.99
C TRP A 159 -31.87 -8.54 20.48
N MET A 160 -32.78 -9.53 20.48
CA MET A 160 -34.16 -9.33 20.03
C MET A 160 -34.99 -8.42 20.94
N GLN A 161 -34.58 -8.22 22.20
CA GLN A 161 -35.17 -7.20 23.09
C GLN A 161 -34.76 -5.78 22.66
N GLY A 162 -33.54 -5.60 22.16
CA GLY A 162 -33.12 -4.35 21.50
C GLY A 162 -33.87 -4.10 20.20
N VAL A 163 -34.06 -5.15 19.38
CA VAL A 163 -34.91 -5.08 18.17
C VAL A 163 -36.34 -4.67 18.53
N ALA A 164 -36.94 -5.26 19.56
CA ALA A 164 -38.28 -4.89 20.02
C ALA A 164 -38.36 -3.44 20.51
N ARG A 165 -37.36 -2.96 21.28
CA ARG A 165 -37.26 -1.55 21.73
C ARG A 165 -37.29 -0.56 20.55
N LEU A 166 -36.52 -0.84 19.49
CA LEU A 166 -36.45 0.03 18.31
C LEU A 166 -37.75 -0.03 17.46
N ALA A 167 -38.35 -1.23 17.39
CA ALA A 167 -39.57 -1.51 16.64
C ALA A 167 -40.87 -1.04 17.31
N ASP A 168 -40.89 -0.81 18.63
CA ASP A 168 -42.06 -0.46 19.45
C ASP A 168 -42.92 0.66 18.83
N GLN A 169 -42.29 1.78 18.45
CA GLN A 169 -42.95 2.93 17.83
C GLN A 169 -43.09 2.82 16.30
N GLY A 170 -42.82 1.66 15.70
CA GLY A 170 -42.91 1.37 14.26
C GLY A 170 -41.77 1.98 13.42
N VAL A 171 -41.00 1.16 12.70
CA VAL A 171 -39.93 1.63 11.80
C VAL A 171 -40.47 1.73 10.37
N ASP A 172 -40.21 2.82 9.66
CA ASP A 172 -40.59 3.00 8.25
C ASP A 172 -39.53 2.43 7.29
N LEU A 173 -38.25 2.62 7.62
CA LEU A 173 -37.11 2.29 6.78
C LEU A 173 -35.95 1.68 7.59
N VAL A 174 -35.61 0.43 7.30
CA VAL A 174 -34.36 -0.21 7.76
C VAL A 174 -33.33 -0.09 6.65
N VAL A 175 -32.13 0.40 6.96
CA VAL A 175 -30.98 0.46 6.05
C VAL A 175 -29.78 -0.31 6.60
N ALA A 176 -29.00 -0.89 5.70
CA ALA A 176 -27.79 -1.66 6.04
C ALA A 176 -26.82 -1.63 4.85
N ALA A 177 -25.51 -1.54 5.12
CA ALA A 177 -24.47 -1.42 4.11
C ALA A 177 -23.26 -2.31 4.40
N ASP A 178 -22.94 -3.24 3.48
CA ASP A 178 -21.82 -4.19 3.57
C ASP A 178 -21.81 -5.12 4.81
N CYS A 179 -22.90 -5.14 5.60
CA CYS A 179 -23.07 -5.96 6.80
C CYS A 179 -23.04 -7.48 6.57
N CYS A 180 -23.09 -7.93 5.31
CA CYS A 180 -23.00 -9.32 4.89
C CYS A 180 -21.64 -9.57 4.24
N TYR A 181 -20.73 -10.21 4.98
CA TYR A 181 -19.37 -10.55 4.54
C TYR A 181 -19.00 -11.97 4.96
N ILE A 182 -17.87 -12.48 4.44
CA ILE A 182 -17.27 -13.73 4.94
C ILE A 182 -16.35 -13.46 6.13
N ASP A 183 -16.39 -14.35 7.11
CA ASP A 183 -15.37 -14.48 8.14
C ASP A 183 -14.08 -15.13 7.59
N GLN A 184 -13.11 -15.34 8.47
CA GLN A 184 -11.84 -15.99 8.18
C GLN A 184 -11.96 -17.49 7.79
N ASP A 185 -13.11 -18.12 8.06
CA ASP A 185 -13.42 -19.51 7.69
C ASP A 185 -14.16 -19.60 6.33
N GLY A 186 -14.39 -18.47 5.65
CA GLY A 186 -15.17 -18.39 4.41
C GLY A 186 -16.70 -18.50 4.60
N LYS A 187 -17.18 -18.43 5.84
CA LYS A 187 -18.61 -18.53 6.20
C LYS A 187 -19.19 -17.15 6.44
N SER A 188 -20.51 -17.01 6.48
CA SER A 188 -21.17 -15.75 6.87
C SER A 188 -22.06 -15.95 8.11
N PRO A 189 -21.46 -16.20 9.29
CA PRO A 189 -22.18 -16.62 10.50
C PRO A 189 -23.14 -15.54 11.02
N SER A 190 -22.87 -14.27 10.74
CA SER A 190 -23.73 -13.13 11.09
C SER A 190 -24.97 -13.00 10.19
N THR A 191 -24.96 -13.52 8.96
CA THR A 191 -26.05 -13.29 7.98
C THR A 191 -27.43 -13.77 8.47
N PRO A 192 -27.60 -14.95 9.09
CA PRO A 192 -28.90 -15.36 9.65
C PRO A 192 -29.40 -14.42 10.76
N ALA A 193 -28.53 -14.03 11.69
CA ALA A 193 -28.87 -13.13 12.80
C ALA A 193 -29.15 -11.69 12.31
N PHE A 194 -28.41 -11.22 11.31
CA PHE A 194 -28.67 -9.96 10.60
C PHE A 194 -30.05 -9.97 9.93
N VAL A 195 -30.38 -11.02 9.17
CA VAL A 195 -31.68 -11.13 8.49
C VAL A 195 -32.83 -11.25 9.48
N GLU A 196 -32.64 -11.96 10.60
CA GLU A 196 -33.61 -11.99 11.71
C GLU A 196 -33.80 -10.60 12.35
N THR A 197 -32.73 -9.85 12.57
CA THR A 197 -32.76 -8.47 13.07
C THR A 197 -33.51 -7.55 12.11
N CYS A 198 -33.19 -7.59 10.81
CA CYS A 198 -33.92 -6.89 9.76
C CYS A 198 -35.41 -7.24 9.76
N ALA A 199 -35.76 -8.51 9.96
CA ALA A 199 -37.14 -8.97 9.97
C ALA A 199 -37.91 -8.51 11.22
N GLY A 200 -37.28 -8.52 12.40
CA GLY A 200 -37.88 -8.06 13.65
C GLY A 200 -38.12 -6.55 13.71
N LEU A 201 -37.30 -5.76 13.01
CA LEU A 201 -37.54 -4.32 12.80
C LEU A 201 -38.64 -4.03 11.75
N CYS A 202 -39.08 -5.02 10.97
CA CYS A 202 -39.99 -4.83 9.85
C CYS A 202 -41.46 -5.12 10.19
N GLY A 203 -42.25 -4.07 10.41
CA GLY A 203 -43.71 -4.12 10.38
C GLY A 203 -44.29 -4.25 8.96
N PRO A 204 -45.63 -4.32 8.80
CA PRO A 204 -46.29 -4.45 7.49
C PRO A 204 -45.98 -3.30 6.52
N SER A 205 -45.71 -2.13 7.12
CA SER A 205 -45.15 -0.88 6.59
C SER A 205 -43.83 -0.97 5.84
N THR A 206 -42.93 -1.65 6.52
CA THR A 206 -41.53 -1.25 6.61
C THR A 206 -40.77 -1.68 5.38
N ARG A 207 -39.82 -0.84 4.96
CA ARG A 207 -38.92 -1.15 3.85
C ARG A 207 -37.54 -1.46 4.39
N CYS A 208 -37.03 -2.65 4.16
CA CYS A 208 -35.61 -2.95 4.34
C CYS A 208 -34.86 -2.68 3.03
N LEU A 209 -33.74 -1.94 3.09
CA LEU A 209 -32.83 -1.70 1.98
C LEU A 209 -31.40 -2.08 2.39
N VAL A 210 -30.88 -3.17 1.82
CA VAL A 210 -29.50 -3.63 2.05
C VAL A 210 -28.67 -3.38 0.80
N SER A 211 -27.53 -2.70 0.95
CA SER A 211 -26.46 -2.67 -0.05
C SER A 211 -25.30 -3.57 0.39
N PHE A 212 -24.61 -4.17 -0.57
CA PHE A 212 -23.40 -4.95 -0.32
C PHE A 212 -22.56 -5.11 -1.60
N GLU A 213 -21.25 -5.19 -1.44
CA GLU A 213 -20.31 -5.52 -2.50
C GLU A 213 -20.41 -6.99 -2.92
N ARG A 214 -20.37 -7.26 -4.23
CA ARG A 214 -20.36 -8.62 -4.77
C ARG A 214 -18.97 -9.28 -4.65
N ARG A 215 -18.50 -9.51 -3.42
CA ARG A 215 -17.19 -10.14 -3.11
C ARG A 215 -17.14 -11.62 -3.50
N ALA A 216 -18.12 -12.40 -3.03
CA ALA A 216 -18.17 -13.85 -3.21
C ALA A 216 -19.60 -14.29 -3.56
N PRO A 217 -19.81 -15.26 -4.48
CA PRO A 217 -21.13 -15.79 -4.80
C PRO A 217 -21.92 -16.33 -3.59
N GLU A 218 -21.20 -16.88 -2.61
CA GLU A 218 -21.71 -17.61 -1.45
C GLU A 218 -22.42 -16.67 -0.46
N VAL A 219 -21.83 -15.50 -0.20
CA VAL A 219 -22.45 -14.44 0.64
C VAL A 219 -23.78 -14.00 0.04
N ARG A 220 -23.80 -13.80 -1.29
CA ARG A 220 -25.04 -13.44 -2.00
C ARG A 220 -26.06 -14.58 -1.97
N ALA A 221 -25.62 -15.84 -2.05
CA ALA A 221 -26.52 -16.99 -1.95
C ALA A 221 -27.14 -17.08 -0.55
N CYS A 222 -26.32 -17.05 0.51
CA CYS A 222 -26.75 -17.09 1.90
C CYS A 222 -27.73 -15.95 2.24
N LEU A 223 -27.38 -14.70 1.92
CA LEU A 223 -28.27 -13.55 2.16
C LEU A 223 -29.61 -13.68 1.42
N ILE A 224 -29.61 -14.16 0.17
CA ILE A 224 -30.86 -14.36 -0.59
C ILE A 224 -31.68 -15.53 -0.03
N GLU A 225 -31.04 -16.58 0.48
CA GLU A 225 -31.71 -17.73 1.10
C GLU A 225 -32.36 -17.35 2.42
N GLU A 226 -31.59 -16.76 3.36
CA GLU A 226 -32.11 -16.29 4.64
C GLU A 226 -33.20 -15.23 4.44
N ALA A 227 -33.00 -14.26 3.55
CA ALA A 227 -34.00 -13.24 3.28
C ALA A 227 -35.32 -13.84 2.72
N LYS A 228 -35.27 -14.95 1.97
CA LYS A 228 -36.50 -15.66 1.54
C LYS A 228 -37.22 -16.38 2.68
N LYS A 229 -36.52 -16.79 3.74
CA LYS A 229 -37.13 -17.43 4.93
C LYS A 229 -37.96 -16.44 5.75
N ARG A 230 -37.62 -15.13 5.71
CA ARG A 230 -38.32 -14.07 6.48
C ARG A 230 -39.15 -13.10 5.65
N PHE A 231 -38.77 -12.77 4.41
CA PHE A 231 -39.40 -11.71 3.62
C PHE A 231 -40.18 -12.22 2.40
N LYS A 232 -41.48 -11.90 2.35
CA LYS A 232 -42.39 -12.26 1.24
C LYS A 232 -41.97 -11.75 -0.16
N ARG A 233 -41.10 -10.73 -0.25
CA ARG A 233 -40.74 -10.04 -1.51
C ARG A 233 -39.29 -9.53 -1.55
N VAL A 234 -38.32 -10.44 -1.63
CA VAL A 234 -36.93 -10.10 -1.97
C VAL A 234 -36.85 -9.67 -3.44
N LYS A 235 -36.45 -8.43 -3.74
CA LYS A 235 -36.27 -7.92 -5.11
C LYS A 235 -34.93 -7.20 -5.27
N GLN A 236 -34.02 -7.78 -6.05
CA GLN A 236 -32.80 -7.09 -6.49
C GLN A 236 -33.20 -5.87 -7.33
N ARG A 237 -32.77 -4.67 -6.91
CA ARG A 237 -32.81 -3.48 -7.77
C ARG A 237 -31.60 -3.52 -8.68
N SER A 238 -31.80 -3.36 -9.98
CA SER A 238 -30.73 -2.91 -10.86
C SER A 238 -30.44 -1.45 -10.55
N THR A 239 -29.19 -1.14 -10.21
CA THR A 239 -28.64 0.18 -10.47
C THR A 239 -28.63 0.36 -11.98
N ALA A 240 -29.64 1.04 -12.52
CA ALA A 240 -29.61 1.49 -13.91
C ALA A 240 -28.30 2.26 -14.11
N ARG A 241 -27.61 2.04 -15.25
CA ARG A 241 -26.32 2.68 -15.55
C ARG A 241 -26.45 4.19 -15.29
N ALA A 242 -25.86 4.65 -14.19
CA ALA A 242 -25.65 6.06 -13.91
C ALA A 242 -24.51 6.56 -14.79
N SER A 243 -24.69 6.44 -16.12
CA SER A 243 -23.77 7.01 -17.09
C SER A 243 -23.83 8.52 -16.91
N LEU A 244 -22.79 9.07 -16.29
CA LEU A 244 -22.45 10.49 -16.30
C LEU A 244 -22.18 10.89 -17.75
N ARG A 245 -23.26 11.05 -18.53
CA ARG A 245 -23.21 11.53 -19.89
C ARG A 245 -22.81 13.00 -19.85
N ALA A 246 -21.51 13.25 -20.05
CA ALA A 246 -21.03 14.56 -20.43
C ALA A 246 -21.89 15.08 -21.59
N ALA A 247 -22.43 16.29 -21.45
CA ALA A 247 -23.31 16.86 -22.46
C ALA A 247 -22.52 17.05 -23.78
N PRO A 248 -23.10 16.68 -24.94
CA PRO A 248 -22.38 16.74 -26.20
C PRO A 248 -22.18 18.20 -26.65
N ARG A 249 -20.99 18.76 -26.41
CA ARG A 249 -20.53 19.97 -27.11
C ARG A 249 -20.40 19.62 -28.59
N ARG A 250 -21.40 19.99 -29.40
CA ARG A 250 -21.30 19.96 -30.86
C ARG A 250 -20.28 20.99 -31.33
N LEU A 251 -19.54 20.64 -32.37
CA LEU A 251 -18.54 21.48 -33.00
C LEU A 251 -19.18 22.74 -33.61
N THR A 252 -18.42 23.82 -33.62
CA THR A 252 -18.16 24.51 -34.89
C THR A 252 -16.71 24.26 -35.28
N ALA A 253 -16.47 23.99 -36.56
CA ALA A 253 -15.14 23.80 -37.11
C ALA A 253 -14.86 24.90 -38.14
N ALA A 254 -13.62 25.39 -38.17
CA ALA A 254 -13.04 26.14 -39.26
C ALA A 254 -11.66 25.54 -39.54
N ALA A 255 -11.24 25.48 -40.80
CA ALA A 255 -10.17 24.61 -41.28
C ALA A 255 -9.02 25.40 -41.97
N ALA A 256 -8.10 24.65 -42.60
CA ALA A 256 -6.89 25.07 -43.31
C ALA A 256 -5.64 25.29 -42.42
N ALA A 257 -4.41 24.99 -42.86
CA ALA A 257 -3.93 24.13 -43.96
C ALA A 257 -2.42 23.84 -43.75
N ALA A 258 -1.79 22.97 -44.56
CA ALA A 258 -0.34 22.69 -44.54
C ALA A 258 0.19 22.08 -45.85
N PRO A 259 1.51 22.11 -46.15
CA PRO A 259 2.57 22.99 -45.65
C PRO A 259 2.98 24.00 -46.76
N PRO A 260 4.09 23.96 -47.57
CA PRO A 260 5.37 23.25 -47.54
C PRO A 260 6.66 24.13 -47.55
N THR A 261 7.82 23.50 -47.29
CA THR A 261 9.20 23.80 -47.77
C THR A 261 9.72 25.26 -47.95
N ALA A 262 10.82 25.59 -47.26
CA ALA A 262 12.12 25.94 -47.89
C ALA A 262 13.31 25.92 -46.89
N THR A 263 14.53 25.72 -47.40
CA THR A 263 15.85 25.78 -46.72
C THR A 263 16.27 27.25 -46.45
N ALA A 264 17.33 27.62 -45.70
CA ALA A 264 18.63 26.97 -45.51
C ALA A 264 19.48 27.56 -44.35
N SER A 265 20.48 26.79 -43.88
CA SER A 265 21.84 27.22 -43.43
C SER A 265 22.05 28.19 -42.24
N GLN A 266 23.21 28.27 -41.58
CA GLN A 266 24.30 27.31 -41.27
C GLN A 266 25.37 28.03 -40.42
N GLN A 267 25.73 27.52 -39.24
CA GLN A 267 27.11 27.61 -38.73
C GLN A 267 27.38 26.57 -37.63
N ARG A 268 28.66 26.25 -37.44
CA ARG A 268 29.19 25.25 -36.50
C ARG A 268 30.15 25.93 -35.51
N ASN A 269 30.45 25.25 -34.40
CA ASN A 269 31.83 25.17 -33.94
C ASN A 269 32.15 23.73 -33.52
N ASN A 270 33.42 23.35 -33.60
CA ASN A 270 33.84 21.93 -33.60
C ASN A 270 34.66 21.57 -32.37
N CYS A 271 34.47 20.35 -31.86
CA CYS A 271 35.55 19.55 -31.27
C CYS A 271 35.44 18.12 -31.83
N LEU A 272 36.57 17.52 -32.19
CA LEU A 272 36.66 16.14 -32.69
C LEU A 272 37.78 15.41 -31.94
N LEU A 273 37.47 14.21 -31.44
CA LEU A 273 38.45 13.32 -30.84
C LEU A 273 38.86 12.25 -31.86
N PHE A 274 40.16 12.02 -32.03
CA PHE A 274 40.69 11.04 -33.00
C PHE A 274 41.13 9.75 -32.31
N VAL A 275 40.71 8.61 -32.85
CA VAL A 275 41.19 7.27 -32.47
C VAL A 275 41.85 6.62 -33.69
N ARG A 276 42.99 5.93 -33.49
CA ARG A 276 43.74 5.27 -34.58
C ARG A 276 43.07 3.95 -35.03
N PRO A 277 42.98 3.67 -36.34
CA PRO A 277 42.56 2.37 -36.87
C PRO A 277 43.74 1.37 -36.89
N GLY A 278 43.47 0.06 -36.69
CA GLY A 278 44.54 -0.93 -36.48
C GLY A 278 44.23 -2.43 -36.63
N SER A 279 43.10 -2.84 -37.23
CA SER A 279 42.84 -4.23 -37.69
C SER A 279 42.81 -5.35 -36.60
N PRO A 280 42.44 -6.60 -36.93
CA PRO A 280 41.05 -6.92 -37.23
C PRO A 280 40.47 -8.15 -36.49
N GLY A 281 39.21 -8.06 -36.09
CA GLY A 281 38.26 -9.18 -36.10
C GLY A 281 38.45 -10.34 -35.10
N GLN A 282 37.75 -10.26 -33.97
CA GLN A 282 36.96 -11.41 -33.50
C GLN A 282 35.67 -10.93 -32.83
N SER A 283 34.58 -11.66 -33.03
CA SER A 283 33.25 -11.28 -32.58
C SER A 283 32.97 -11.79 -31.17
N ALA A 284 32.99 -10.89 -30.19
CA ALA A 284 32.44 -11.13 -28.86
C ALA A 284 31.58 -9.94 -28.45
N MET A 285 30.26 -10.15 -28.34
CA MET A 285 29.40 -9.28 -27.53
C MET A 285 29.66 -9.63 -26.06
N SER A 286 30.74 -9.09 -25.49
CA SER A 286 30.89 -9.07 -24.03
C SER A 286 29.75 -8.24 -23.44
N SER A 287 28.91 -8.84 -22.61
CA SER A 287 27.88 -8.11 -21.89
C SER A 287 28.52 -7.00 -21.05
N LEU A 288 27.94 -5.80 -21.06
CA LEU A 288 28.31 -4.73 -20.14
C LEU A 288 27.60 -4.86 -18.78
N ASP A 289 26.69 -5.82 -18.63
CA ASP A 289 26.02 -6.12 -17.36
C ASP A 289 26.94 -6.91 -16.39
N ASP A 290 28.09 -7.42 -16.86
CA ASP A 290 29.10 -8.12 -16.04
C ASP A 290 30.11 -7.19 -15.32
N GLN A 291 29.94 -5.86 -15.41
CA GLN A 291 30.68 -4.96 -14.51
C GLN A 291 30.09 -5.06 -13.10
N ALA A 292 30.74 -5.86 -12.25
CA ALA A 292 30.41 -5.95 -10.84
C ALA A 292 30.34 -4.55 -10.21
N PRO A 293 29.28 -4.23 -9.45
CA PRO A 293 29.06 -2.89 -8.94
C PRO A 293 30.23 -2.44 -8.07
N THR A 294 30.63 -1.18 -8.22
CA THR A 294 31.64 -0.56 -7.36
C THR A 294 31.20 -0.70 -5.90
N VAL A 295 32.03 -1.35 -5.09
CA VAL A 295 31.73 -1.57 -3.68
C VAL A 295 31.63 -0.21 -2.99
N PHE A 296 30.44 0.14 -2.52
CA PHE A 296 30.21 1.41 -1.85
C PHE A 296 31.08 1.50 -0.58
N VAL A 297 31.95 2.51 -0.55
CA VAL A 297 32.76 2.85 0.62
C VAL A 297 32.11 4.06 1.29
N ALA A 298 31.60 3.87 2.52
CA ALA A 298 31.07 4.98 3.29
C ALA A 298 32.21 5.97 3.68
N PRO A 299 31.92 7.28 3.79
CA PRO A 299 32.88 8.24 4.35
C PRO A 299 33.30 7.82 5.78
N PRO A 300 34.50 8.22 6.25
CA PRO A 300 35.01 7.80 7.55
C PRO A 300 34.11 8.28 8.71
N PRO A 301 33.99 7.50 9.79
CA PRO A 301 33.20 7.88 10.96
C PRO A 301 33.85 9.04 11.71
N THR A 302 33.04 9.94 12.28
CA THR A 302 33.54 11.08 13.09
C THR A 302 34.02 10.65 14.48
N GLY A 303 33.54 9.50 14.96
CA GLY A 303 33.71 9.05 16.35
C GLY A 303 32.84 9.81 17.37
N LEU A 304 32.10 10.83 16.93
CA LEU A 304 31.15 11.59 17.74
C LEU A 304 29.75 10.95 17.64
N ARG A 305 28.90 11.22 18.63
CA ARG A 305 27.49 10.82 18.61
C ARG A 305 26.60 12.04 18.47
N SER A 306 25.62 11.98 17.58
CA SER A 306 24.55 12.96 17.53
C SER A 306 23.74 12.92 18.83
N ALA A 307 23.40 14.09 19.38
CA ALA A 307 22.47 14.17 20.49
C ALA A 307 21.07 13.69 20.05
N PRO A 308 20.31 12.98 20.90
CA PRO A 308 18.94 12.59 20.59
C PRO A 308 18.06 13.80 20.22
N LEU A 309 17.45 13.75 19.04
CA LEU A 309 16.54 14.78 18.56
C LEU A 309 15.11 14.27 18.61
N LEU A 310 14.53 14.41 19.80
CA LEU A 310 13.16 14.02 20.11
C LEU A 310 12.15 14.98 19.47
N VAL A 311 11.76 14.71 18.22
CA VAL A 311 10.54 15.31 17.65
C VAL A 311 9.31 14.52 18.12
N PRO A 312 8.19 15.18 18.42
CA PRO A 312 6.93 14.48 18.57
C PRO A 312 6.58 13.80 17.23
N SER A 313 6.15 12.53 17.28
CA SER A 313 5.33 12.01 16.19
C SER A 313 4.08 12.88 16.02
N ALA A 314 3.46 12.86 14.84
CA ALA A 314 2.13 13.45 14.69
C ALA A 314 1.22 12.90 15.83
N PRO A 315 0.56 13.77 16.61
CA PRO A 315 -0.23 13.32 17.74
C PRO A 315 -1.44 12.53 17.23
N VAL A 316 -1.66 11.35 17.78
CA VAL A 316 -2.91 10.62 17.55
C VAL A 316 -4.01 11.39 18.26
N SER A 317 -4.78 12.17 17.51
CA SER A 317 -5.98 12.81 18.01
C SER A 317 -7.06 11.76 18.15
N TYR A 318 -7.52 11.54 19.37
CA TYR A 318 -8.80 10.88 19.62
C TYR A 318 -9.84 11.99 19.80
N ASP A 319 -10.77 12.11 18.87
CA ASP A 319 -11.89 13.04 19.01
C ASP A 319 -12.77 12.59 20.18
N ALA A 320 -12.74 13.37 21.25
CA ALA A 320 -13.53 13.12 22.46
C ALA A 320 -14.91 13.77 22.33
N CYS A 321 -15.97 12.96 22.43
CA CYS A 321 -17.38 13.33 22.25
C CYS A 321 -17.96 14.15 23.44
N THR A 322 -17.15 15.06 24.00
CA THR A 322 -17.44 15.90 25.17
C THR A 322 -16.90 17.32 25.05
N GLY A 323 -16.07 17.61 24.04
CA GLY A 323 -15.45 18.93 23.83
C GLY A 323 -14.06 19.12 24.47
N ASP A 324 -13.69 18.29 25.45
CA ASP A 324 -12.35 18.27 26.05
C ASP A 324 -11.43 17.32 25.28
N ALA A 325 -10.58 17.88 24.41
CA ALA A 325 -9.73 17.10 23.49
C ALA A 325 -8.62 16.31 24.22
N TRP A 326 -8.86 15.01 24.42
CA TRP A 326 -7.88 14.08 24.99
C TRP A 326 -6.74 13.78 24.00
N ARG A 327 -5.67 14.57 24.12
CA ARG A 327 -4.40 14.29 23.45
C ARG A 327 -3.74 13.08 24.11
N ALA A 328 -3.54 12.00 23.36
CA ALA A 328 -2.51 11.03 23.70
C ALA A 328 -1.17 11.79 23.81
N ALA A 329 -0.38 11.49 24.84
CA ALA A 329 0.94 12.09 24.99
C ALA A 329 1.77 11.80 23.73
N ALA A 330 2.35 12.84 23.11
CA ALA A 330 3.06 12.68 21.85
C ALA A 330 4.21 11.69 22.02
N THR A 331 4.19 10.59 21.28
CA THR A 331 5.31 9.65 21.28
C THR A 331 6.48 10.29 20.57
N TYR A 332 7.46 10.73 21.36
CA TYR A 332 8.69 11.30 20.83
C TYR A 332 9.50 10.22 20.12
N VAL A 333 9.86 10.49 18.86
CA VAL A 333 10.79 9.67 18.10
C VAL A 333 12.10 10.43 18.02
N ASP A 334 13.18 9.78 18.44
CA ASP A 334 14.53 10.28 18.17
C ASP A 334 14.83 10.11 16.68
N ILE A 335 14.79 11.20 15.91
CA ILE A 335 15.14 11.16 14.49
C ILE A 335 16.66 11.15 14.26
N ASN A 336 17.46 11.30 15.32
CA ASN A 336 18.91 11.11 15.25
C ASN A 336 19.34 9.67 15.56
N ALA A 337 18.42 8.77 15.93
CA ALA A 337 18.73 7.38 16.29
C ALA A 337 19.40 6.57 15.17
N ASP A 338 19.04 6.85 13.91
CA ASP A 338 19.57 6.18 12.71
C ASP A 338 20.67 6.99 11.99
N VAL A 339 21.21 8.06 12.60
CA VAL A 339 22.24 8.91 11.96
C VAL A 339 23.52 8.12 11.70
N ALA A 340 24.03 8.23 10.48
CA ALA A 340 25.23 7.53 10.05
C ALA A 340 26.48 8.02 10.79
N ASP A 341 27.39 7.11 11.13
CA ASP A 341 28.61 7.41 11.90
C ASP A 341 29.50 8.49 11.25
N CYS A 342 29.43 8.66 9.93
CA CYS A 342 30.14 9.71 9.19
C CYS A 342 29.55 11.13 9.33
N PHE A 343 28.33 11.25 9.87
CA PHE A 343 27.67 12.52 10.17
C PHE A 343 27.37 12.68 11.67
N GLY A 344 27.81 11.74 12.51
CA GLY A 344 27.59 11.77 13.95
C GLY A 344 28.14 13.05 14.58
N GLY A 345 27.29 13.78 15.30
CA GLY A 345 27.67 14.98 16.06
C GLY A 345 28.09 16.21 15.23
N LEU A 346 27.88 16.23 13.91
CA LEU A 346 28.27 17.32 13.03
C LEU A 346 27.19 18.40 12.88
N GLU A 347 27.61 19.66 12.78
CA GLU A 347 26.76 20.78 12.38
C GLU A 347 26.44 20.75 10.86
N PRO A 348 25.38 21.43 10.38
CA PRO A 348 24.96 21.37 8.98
C PRO A 348 26.05 21.64 7.94
N ALA A 349 26.90 22.65 8.17
CA ALA A 349 27.99 22.98 7.27
C ALA A 349 29.09 21.90 7.21
N GLU A 350 29.27 21.13 8.30
CA GLU A 350 30.32 20.12 8.41
C GLU A 350 29.89 18.82 7.72
N TRP A 351 28.67 18.33 7.96
CA TRP A 351 28.20 17.12 7.26
C TRP A 351 27.95 17.39 5.76
N HIS A 352 27.57 18.62 5.37
CA HIS A 352 27.60 19.04 3.96
C HIS A 352 29.00 18.84 3.36
N GLN A 353 30.07 19.26 4.05
CA GLN A 353 31.45 19.10 3.58
C GLN A 353 31.86 17.62 3.50
N VAL A 354 31.44 16.78 4.43
CA VAL A 354 31.64 15.31 4.36
C VAL A 354 30.98 14.73 3.11
N CYS A 355 29.76 15.16 2.76
CA CYS A 355 29.12 14.72 1.52
C CYS A 355 29.88 15.18 0.27
N PHE A 356 30.31 16.44 0.19
CA PHE A 356 31.05 16.93 -0.99
C PHE A 356 32.41 16.22 -1.18
N LEU A 357 33.11 15.91 -0.09
CA LEU A 357 34.41 15.22 -0.13
C LEU A 357 34.30 13.70 -0.30
N GLY A 358 33.29 13.07 0.31
CA GLY A 358 33.14 11.61 0.37
C GLY A 358 32.11 11.01 -0.58
N LEU A 359 31.18 11.79 -1.11
CA LEU A 359 30.08 11.35 -1.99
C LEU A 359 30.02 12.14 -3.31
N GLY A 360 31.09 12.86 -3.68
CA GLY A 360 31.13 13.73 -4.87
C GLY A 360 30.79 13.03 -6.18
N ASP A 361 31.22 11.78 -6.36
CA ASP A 361 30.86 10.94 -7.52
C ASP A 361 29.37 10.56 -7.52
N ASN A 362 28.79 10.27 -6.34
CA ASN A 362 27.36 9.98 -6.20
C ASN A 362 26.49 11.20 -6.53
N ILE A 363 26.88 12.39 -6.04
CA ILE A 363 26.22 13.66 -6.37
C ILE A 363 26.32 13.90 -7.89
N SER A 364 27.52 13.82 -8.46
CA SER A 364 27.76 14.01 -9.90
C SER A 364 26.93 13.03 -10.77
N ALA A 365 26.78 11.78 -10.34
CA ALA A 365 25.97 10.78 -11.04
C ALA A 365 24.46 11.12 -11.00
N LEU A 366 23.96 11.66 -9.88
CA LEU A 366 22.57 12.10 -9.73
C LEU A 366 22.27 13.35 -10.56
N GLU A 367 23.18 14.34 -10.57
CA GLU A 367 23.05 15.57 -11.39
C GLU A 367 23.15 15.28 -12.90
N ALA A 368 24.11 14.45 -13.30
CA ALA A 368 24.24 14.00 -14.69
C ALA A 368 22.98 13.22 -15.13
N ALA A 369 22.37 12.45 -14.24
CA ALA A 369 21.11 11.79 -14.54
C ALA A 369 19.94 12.79 -14.63
N ALA A 370 19.80 13.72 -13.68
CA ALA A 370 18.73 14.73 -13.68
C ALA A 370 18.67 15.51 -15.01
N THR A 371 19.84 15.85 -15.55
CA THR A 371 19.99 16.60 -16.80
C THR A 371 19.89 15.75 -18.08
N THR A 372 20.31 14.47 -18.07
CA THR A 372 20.38 13.63 -19.29
C THR A 372 19.33 12.53 -19.42
N LEU A 373 18.46 12.31 -18.42
CA LEU A 373 17.46 11.25 -18.45
C LEU A 373 16.49 11.43 -19.63
N SER A 374 16.37 10.39 -20.47
CA SER A 374 15.51 10.38 -21.65
C SER A 374 14.67 9.09 -21.72
N PRO A 375 13.46 9.13 -22.34
CA PRO A 375 12.55 7.99 -22.40
C PRO A 375 13.20 6.65 -22.79
N PRO A 376 14.10 6.55 -23.81
CA PRO A 376 14.66 5.25 -24.21
C PRO A 376 15.67 4.66 -23.21
N THR A 377 16.22 5.46 -22.29
CA THR A 377 17.25 5.03 -21.33
C THR A 377 16.78 5.05 -19.88
N ALA A 378 15.70 5.77 -19.56
CA ALA A 378 15.31 6.14 -18.21
C ALA A 378 15.27 4.96 -17.22
N ALA A 379 14.54 3.88 -17.53
CA ALA A 379 14.48 2.69 -16.69
C ALA A 379 15.85 2.05 -16.40
N ARG A 380 16.78 2.06 -17.37
CA ARG A 380 18.13 1.50 -17.20
C ARG A 380 18.97 2.39 -16.30
N THR A 381 18.98 3.70 -16.55
CA THR A 381 19.72 4.68 -15.75
C THR A 381 19.24 4.69 -14.30
N LEU A 382 17.92 4.67 -14.07
CA LEU A 382 17.34 4.66 -12.72
C LEU A 382 17.63 3.36 -11.95
N ARG A 383 17.61 2.19 -12.62
CA ARG A 383 18.05 0.92 -12.01
C ARG A 383 19.54 0.95 -11.62
N ARG A 384 20.39 1.49 -12.50
CA ARG A 384 21.82 1.64 -12.24
C ARG A 384 22.07 2.53 -11.02
N LEU A 385 21.42 3.69 -10.94
CA LEU A 385 21.49 4.59 -9.78
C LEU A 385 20.96 3.94 -8.49
N ALA A 386 19.88 3.14 -8.56
CA ALA A 386 19.37 2.41 -7.39
C ALA A 386 20.39 1.39 -6.84
N ALA A 387 21.23 0.80 -7.71
CA ALA A 387 22.30 -0.11 -7.31
C ALA A 387 23.56 0.63 -6.82
N GLU A 388 24.07 1.61 -7.58
CA GLU A 388 25.34 2.30 -7.32
C GLU A 388 25.23 3.40 -6.25
N VAL A 389 24.09 4.11 -6.20
CA VAL A 389 23.87 5.27 -5.33
C VAL A 389 22.87 4.98 -4.20
N GLY A 390 22.05 3.93 -4.33
CA GLY A 390 21.14 3.46 -3.27
C GLY A 390 21.77 3.29 -1.88
N PRO A 391 23.02 2.83 -1.74
CA PRO A 391 23.73 2.83 -0.45
C PRO A 391 23.99 4.23 0.11
N ALA A 392 24.52 5.16 -0.69
CA ALA A 392 24.77 6.54 -0.29
C ALA A 392 23.46 7.28 0.08
N CYS A 393 22.37 6.99 -0.64
CA CYS A 393 21.03 7.48 -0.35
C CYS A 393 20.48 7.07 1.03
N GLN A 394 21.06 6.08 1.70
CA GLN A 394 20.64 5.62 3.04
C GLN A 394 21.43 6.26 4.19
N LEU A 395 22.47 7.05 3.92
CA LEU A 395 23.23 7.74 4.97
C LEU A 395 22.38 8.89 5.56
N VAL A 396 21.84 8.69 6.76
CA VAL A 396 20.99 9.67 7.46
C VAL A 396 21.87 10.73 8.15
N ALA A 397 21.64 12.00 7.84
CA ALA A 397 22.28 13.15 8.47
C ALA A 397 21.50 13.64 9.71
N PRO A 398 22.13 14.40 10.63
CA PRO A 398 21.45 15.04 11.75
C PRO A 398 20.17 15.78 11.31
N GLY A 399 19.05 15.51 11.99
CA GLY A 399 17.72 15.86 11.50
C GLY A 399 17.03 14.75 10.70
N GLY A 400 17.49 13.51 10.81
CA GLY A 400 16.79 12.29 10.36
C GLY A 400 16.56 12.12 8.88
N THR A 401 17.18 12.96 8.05
CA THR A 401 16.99 12.98 6.60
C THR A 401 18.24 12.47 5.90
N SER A 402 18.10 11.70 4.82
CA SER A 402 19.25 11.25 4.02
C SER A 402 20.10 12.44 3.59
N GLY A 403 21.41 12.40 3.83
CA GLY A 403 22.32 13.53 3.56
C GLY A 403 22.22 14.04 2.12
N LEU A 404 22.21 13.11 1.14
CA LEU A 404 22.02 13.46 -0.28
C LEU A 404 20.65 14.13 -0.56
N ALA A 405 19.59 13.80 0.17
CA ALA A 405 18.27 14.41 -0.01
C ALA A 405 18.10 15.77 0.71
N ALA A 406 18.96 16.05 1.70
CA ALA A 406 18.99 17.31 2.46
C ALA A 406 20.02 18.32 1.91
N LEU A 407 20.97 17.89 1.06
CA LEU A 407 21.91 18.77 0.37
C LEU A 407 21.20 19.65 -0.68
N PRO A 408 21.25 21.00 -0.56
CA PRO A 408 20.65 21.90 -1.56
C PRO A 408 21.31 21.85 -2.95
N ALA A 409 22.51 21.28 -3.04
CA ALA A 409 23.25 21.11 -4.31
C ALA A 409 22.90 19.80 -5.04
N CYS A 410 22.24 18.83 -4.39
CA CYS A 410 21.92 17.56 -5.02
C CYS A 410 20.59 17.65 -5.76
N GLN A 411 20.61 17.58 -7.10
CA GLN A 411 19.45 17.70 -8.00
C GLN A 411 18.53 16.44 -7.98
N LEU A 412 18.29 15.92 -6.79
CA LEU A 412 17.53 14.71 -6.50
C LEU A 412 16.01 14.91 -6.72
N PRO A 413 15.38 16.03 -6.32
CA PRO A 413 14.01 16.36 -6.70
C PRO A 413 13.81 16.44 -8.22
N GLU A 414 14.74 17.10 -8.93
CA GLU A 414 14.72 17.30 -10.38
C GLU A 414 14.85 15.96 -11.11
N LEU A 415 15.70 15.05 -10.64
CA LEU A 415 15.82 13.69 -11.14
C LEU A 415 14.49 12.93 -11.09
N PHE A 416 13.76 12.99 -9.97
CA PHE A 416 12.46 12.29 -9.87
C PHE A 416 11.36 12.98 -10.67
N GLN A 417 11.36 14.32 -10.77
CA GLN A 417 10.47 15.05 -11.69
C GLN A 417 10.72 14.65 -13.14
N ARG A 418 12.00 14.60 -13.57
CA ARG A 418 12.38 14.15 -14.92
C ARG A 418 12.02 12.68 -15.15
N ALA A 419 12.16 11.81 -14.14
CA ALA A 419 11.71 10.42 -14.23
C ALA A 419 10.19 10.31 -14.43
N ALA A 420 9.38 11.10 -13.73
CA ALA A 420 7.93 11.16 -13.93
C ALA A 420 7.56 11.69 -15.34
N ALA A 421 8.30 12.67 -15.86
CA ALA A 421 8.15 13.16 -17.22
C ALA A 421 8.51 12.09 -18.27
N CYS A 422 9.67 11.42 -18.17
CA CYS A 422 10.04 10.28 -19.04
C CYS A 422 8.99 9.17 -19.00
N THR A 423 8.45 8.85 -17.82
CA THR A 423 7.38 7.86 -17.66
C THR A 423 6.12 8.28 -18.43
N SER A 424 5.75 9.57 -18.36
CA SER A 424 4.61 10.15 -19.08
C SER A 424 4.81 10.15 -20.60
N GLU A 425 6.00 10.53 -21.06
CA GLU A 425 6.42 10.50 -22.46
C GLU A 425 6.30 9.08 -23.05
N LEU A 426 6.77 8.06 -22.32
CA LEU A 426 6.63 6.64 -22.73
C LEU A 426 5.16 6.18 -22.77
N ALA A 427 4.36 6.55 -21.77
CA ALA A 427 2.95 6.18 -21.73
C ALA A 427 2.14 6.84 -22.86
N ALA A 428 2.41 8.11 -23.18
CA ALA A 428 1.81 8.83 -24.30
C ALA A 428 2.23 8.28 -25.67
N ALA A 429 3.48 7.81 -25.79
CA ALA A 429 3.99 7.12 -26.98
C ALA A 429 3.52 5.64 -27.09
N GLY A 430 2.52 5.21 -26.32
CA GLY A 430 2.01 3.84 -26.30
C GLY A 430 2.97 2.77 -25.75
N SER A 431 4.17 3.17 -25.31
CA SER A 431 5.25 2.31 -24.81
C SER A 431 5.02 1.94 -23.34
N HIS A 432 3.81 1.47 -23.02
CA HIS A 432 3.31 1.30 -21.65
C HIS A 432 4.17 0.38 -20.78
N ALA A 433 4.77 -0.68 -21.35
CA ALA A 433 5.69 -1.56 -20.61
C ALA A 433 6.96 -0.82 -20.17
N ALA A 434 7.55 0.00 -21.04
CA ALA A 434 8.70 0.83 -20.71
C ALA A 434 8.34 1.94 -19.71
N ALA A 435 7.11 2.47 -19.76
CA ALA A 435 6.60 3.40 -18.76
C ALA A 435 6.51 2.73 -17.37
N ILE A 436 5.89 1.54 -17.27
CA ILE A 436 5.84 0.75 -16.03
C ILE A 436 7.26 0.52 -15.48
N ASP A 437 8.17 0.04 -16.33
CA ASP A 437 9.57 -0.22 -15.97
C ASP A 437 10.32 1.02 -15.48
N THR A 438 10.05 2.20 -16.07
CA THR A 438 10.65 3.48 -15.67
C THR A 438 10.10 3.95 -14.31
N ALA A 439 8.78 3.87 -14.11
CA ALA A 439 8.16 4.27 -12.86
C ALA A 439 8.64 3.41 -11.69
N LEU A 440 8.73 2.09 -11.89
CA LEU A 440 9.23 1.15 -10.89
C LEU A 440 10.72 1.39 -10.57
N ALA A 441 11.55 1.69 -11.57
CA ALA A 441 12.96 2.01 -11.35
C ALA A 441 13.14 3.29 -10.52
N ALA A 442 12.34 4.32 -10.78
CA ALA A 442 12.33 5.55 -9.97
C ALA A 442 11.84 5.29 -8.54
N LEU A 443 10.75 4.55 -8.36
CA LEU A 443 10.22 4.19 -7.03
C LEU A 443 11.20 3.30 -6.23
N GLN A 444 11.96 2.43 -6.90
CA GLN A 444 13.04 1.65 -6.28
C GLN A 444 14.15 2.55 -5.74
N LEU A 445 14.68 3.48 -6.54
CA LEU A 445 15.69 4.47 -6.10
C LEU A 445 15.18 5.33 -4.94
N LEU A 446 13.95 5.85 -5.07
CA LEU A 446 13.30 6.71 -4.08
C LEU A 446 13.09 6.00 -2.73
N ALA A 447 12.87 4.69 -2.72
CA ALA A 447 12.71 3.90 -1.49
C ALA A 447 13.99 3.74 -0.65
N HIS A 448 15.16 4.15 -1.15
CA HIS A 448 16.39 4.22 -0.36
C HIS A 448 16.46 5.46 0.54
N LEU A 449 15.70 6.51 0.25
CA LEU A 449 15.73 7.76 1.01
C LEU A 449 15.00 7.66 2.36
N ARG A 450 15.42 8.50 3.32
CA ARG A 450 14.87 8.64 4.66
C ARG A 450 14.59 10.11 4.97
N PHE A 451 13.59 10.38 5.80
CA PHE A 451 13.15 11.74 6.12
C PHE A 451 12.86 11.92 7.61
N GLY A 452 13.42 12.98 8.21
CA GLY A 452 13.17 13.30 9.61
C GLY A 452 11.77 13.89 9.84
N SER A 453 11.22 14.54 8.81
CA SER A 453 9.93 15.24 8.86
C SER A 453 9.14 15.10 7.55
N PRO A 454 7.82 15.33 7.57
CA PRO A 454 7.02 15.39 6.34
C PRO A 454 7.48 16.51 5.39
N ALA A 455 7.93 17.65 5.93
CA ALA A 455 8.44 18.76 5.14
C ALA A 455 9.70 18.41 4.33
N ALA A 456 10.59 17.56 4.87
CA ALA A 456 11.74 17.05 4.13
C ALA A 456 11.36 16.02 3.05
N ALA A 457 10.28 15.26 3.26
CA ALA A 457 9.77 14.30 2.28
C ALA A 457 9.01 14.97 1.11
N GLN A 458 8.40 16.14 1.33
CA GLN A 458 7.42 16.79 0.45
C GLN A 458 7.73 16.81 -1.07
N PRO A 459 8.95 17.15 -1.55
CA PRO A 459 9.23 17.10 -2.99
C PRO A 459 9.35 15.67 -3.55
N TYR A 460 9.87 14.74 -2.76
CA TYR A 460 10.00 13.31 -3.11
C TYR A 460 8.64 12.62 -3.12
N ALA A 461 7.82 12.95 -2.13
CA ALA A 461 6.42 12.63 -2.01
C ALA A 461 5.63 13.00 -3.27
N ALA A 462 5.66 14.27 -3.68
CA ALA A 462 5.00 14.75 -4.89
C ALA A 462 5.47 14.00 -6.17
N ALA A 463 6.78 13.69 -6.27
CA ALA A 463 7.31 12.94 -7.40
C ALA A 463 6.87 11.46 -7.38
N ALA A 464 6.84 10.80 -6.22
CA ALA A 464 6.35 9.44 -6.07
C ALA A 464 4.86 9.32 -6.42
N ARG A 465 4.04 10.32 -6.06
CA ARG A 465 2.63 10.49 -6.45
C ARG A 465 2.46 10.59 -7.97
N ALA A 466 3.31 11.38 -8.63
CA ALA A 466 3.33 11.49 -10.09
C ALA A 466 3.69 10.15 -10.76
N LEU A 467 4.77 9.50 -10.31
CA LEU A 467 5.20 8.17 -10.79
C LEU A 467 4.08 7.12 -10.63
N LYS A 468 3.40 7.10 -9.47
CA LYS A 468 2.23 6.25 -9.20
C LYS A 468 1.07 6.49 -10.17
N THR A 469 0.76 7.75 -10.46
CA THR A 469 -0.35 8.14 -11.34
C THR A 469 -0.13 7.65 -12.77
N VAL A 470 1.10 7.80 -13.29
CA VAL A 470 1.45 7.34 -14.64
C VAL A 470 1.60 5.81 -14.69
N LEU A 471 2.12 5.19 -13.62
CA LEU A 471 2.15 3.73 -13.46
C LEU A 471 0.74 3.12 -13.55
N GLU A 472 -0.25 3.73 -12.91
CA GLU A 472 -1.65 3.31 -13.04
C GLU A 472 -2.17 3.48 -14.48
N ALA A 473 -1.96 4.65 -15.09
CA ALA A 473 -2.41 4.91 -16.45
C ALA A 473 -1.83 3.89 -17.47
N ALA A 474 -0.55 3.56 -17.35
CA ALA A 474 0.10 2.54 -18.16
C ALA A 474 -0.42 1.12 -17.84
N ALA A 475 -0.57 0.77 -16.56
CA ALA A 475 -1.08 -0.54 -16.13
C ALA A 475 -2.57 -0.78 -16.48
N ARG A 476 -3.36 0.26 -16.77
CA ARG A 476 -4.72 0.14 -17.30
C ARG A 476 -4.75 -0.27 -18.79
N SER A 477 -3.67 -0.10 -19.55
CA SER A 477 -3.62 -0.45 -20.98
C SER A 477 -3.50 -1.97 -21.20
N LEU A 478 -4.40 -2.56 -22.00
CA LEU A 478 -4.41 -4.00 -22.28
C LEU A 478 -3.14 -4.50 -22.98
N ALA A 479 -2.42 -3.63 -23.70
CA ALA A 479 -1.15 -3.96 -24.34
C ALA A 479 0.01 -4.15 -23.35
N ALA A 480 -0.11 -3.64 -22.12
CA ALA A 480 0.84 -3.92 -21.05
C ALA A 480 0.45 -5.21 -20.31
N ALA A 481 1.24 -6.26 -20.48
CA ALA A 481 1.29 -7.35 -19.51
C ALA A 481 2.06 -6.89 -18.26
N ILE A 482 1.62 -7.32 -17.08
CA ILE A 482 2.29 -7.04 -15.80
C ILE A 482 3.04 -8.30 -15.39
N SER A 483 4.36 -8.22 -15.20
CA SER A 483 5.21 -9.38 -14.90
C SER A 483 5.42 -9.57 -13.39
N GLU A 484 5.83 -10.78 -12.99
CA GLU A 484 6.22 -11.09 -11.62
C GLU A 484 7.31 -10.13 -11.12
N HIS A 485 8.34 -9.87 -11.92
CA HIS A 485 9.40 -8.91 -11.60
C HIS A 485 8.86 -7.49 -11.35
N GLN A 486 7.83 -7.06 -12.08
CA GLN A 486 7.19 -5.76 -11.86
C GLN A 486 6.38 -5.75 -10.55
N VAL A 487 5.64 -6.82 -10.25
CA VAL A 487 4.94 -7.00 -8.96
C VAL A 487 5.94 -6.95 -7.79
N LEU A 488 6.99 -7.76 -7.83
CA LEU A 488 8.06 -7.77 -6.81
C LEU A 488 8.71 -6.39 -6.65
N SER A 489 9.03 -5.73 -7.76
CA SER A 489 9.63 -4.40 -7.76
C SER A 489 8.74 -3.35 -7.09
N LEU A 490 7.42 -3.38 -7.31
CA LEU A 490 6.53 -2.45 -6.64
C LEU A 490 6.42 -2.76 -5.14
N VAL A 491 6.08 -4.00 -4.79
CA VAL A 491 5.83 -4.39 -3.40
C VAL A 491 7.09 -4.17 -2.54
N SER A 492 8.28 -4.46 -3.09
CA SER A 492 9.57 -4.18 -2.42
C SER A 492 9.85 -2.69 -2.24
N ALA A 493 9.55 -1.84 -3.24
CA ALA A 493 9.74 -0.39 -3.12
C ALA A 493 8.81 0.20 -2.05
N CYS A 494 7.52 -0.16 -2.09
CA CYS A 494 6.53 0.24 -1.11
C CYS A 494 6.87 -0.25 0.31
N ALA A 495 7.45 -1.45 0.43
CA ALA A 495 7.91 -1.98 1.71
C ALA A 495 9.10 -1.21 2.29
N ARG A 496 10.12 -0.88 1.48
CA ARG A 496 11.35 -0.20 1.93
C ARG A 496 11.23 1.32 2.10
N ALA A 497 10.25 1.96 1.45
CA ALA A 497 10.08 3.41 1.47
C ALA A 497 9.89 3.98 2.89
N ASP A 498 10.32 5.21 3.10
CA ASP A 498 10.16 5.96 4.35
C ASP A 498 8.68 6.10 4.78
N ARG A 499 8.43 6.29 6.08
CA ARG A 499 7.09 6.51 6.64
C ARG A 499 6.41 7.76 6.06
N HIS A 500 7.16 8.82 5.82
CA HIS A 500 6.65 10.09 5.28
C HIS A 500 6.35 10.02 3.78
N LEU A 501 6.77 8.96 3.08
CA LEU A 501 6.41 8.71 1.68
C LEU A 501 5.13 7.89 1.50
N TRP A 502 4.59 7.28 2.56
CA TRP A 502 3.31 6.54 2.62
C TRP A 502 2.99 5.54 1.46
N LEU A 503 4.00 4.99 0.77
CA LEU A 503 3.77 4.20 -0.44
C LEU A 503 3.11 2.83 -0.15
N THR A 504 1.92 2.61 -0.72
CA THR A 504 1.17 1.34 -0.69
C THR A 504 1.38 0.53 -1.98
N PRO A 505 1.25 -0.81 -1.98
CA PRO A 505 1.50 -1.65 -3.15
C PRO A 505 0.38 -1.64 -4.21
N TRP A 506 -0.72 -0.90 -4.02
CA TRP A 506 -1.82 -0.88 -4.99
C TRP A 506 -1.57 0.06 -6.18
N VAL A 507 -2.10 -0.30 -7.35
CA VAL A 507 -2.03 0.49 -8.60
C VAL A 507 -3.34 0.44 -9.35
N CYS A 508 -3.86 -0.76 -9.64
CA CYS A 508 -5.16 -0.95 -10.29
C CYS A 508 -5.66 -2.39 -10.13
N HIS A 509 -6.86 -2.69 -10.63
CA HIS A 509 -7.40 -4.06 -10.63
C HIS A 509 -6.54 -5.05 -11.42
N ARG A 510 -5.94 -4.65 -12.56
CA ARG A 510 -5.05 -5.52 -13.35
C ARG A 510 -3.78 -5.88 -12.58
N TRP A 511 -3.22 -4.92 -11.83
CA TRP A 511 -2.09 -5.16 -10.94
C TRP A 511 -2.44 -6.12 -9.80
N THR A 512 -3.63 -5.94 -9.22
CA THR A 512 -4.15 -6.83 -8.16
C THR A 512 -4.28 -8.26 -8.69
N ALA A 513 -4.88 -8.44 -9.87
CA ALA A 513 -5.00 -9.74 -10.53
C ALA A 513 -3.64 -10.37 -10.90
N ALA A 514 -2.64 -9.57 -11.30
CA ALA A 514 -1.29 -10.07 -11.56
C ALA A 514 -0.60 -10.56 -10.26
N THR A 515 -0.73 -9.82 -9.16
CA THR A 515 -0.25 -10.27 -7.84
C THR A 515 -0.95 -11.54 -7.38
N GLU A 516 -2.27 -11.63 -7.55
CA GLU A 516 -3.04 -12.84 -7.20
C GLU A 516 -2.69 -14.04 -8.09
N ALA A 517 -2.35 -13.81 -9.37
CA ALA A 517 -1.85 -14.85 -10.25
C ALA A 517 -0.50 -15.41 -9.76
N CYS A 518 0.47 -14.58 -9.36
CA CYS A 518 1.73 -15.06 -8.77
C CYS A 518 1.53 -15.85 -7.46
N ILE A 519 0.60 -15.43 -6.60
CA ILE A 519 0.26 -16.18 -5.37
C ILE A 519 -0.37 -17.55 -5.70
N THR A 520 -1.21 -17.62 -6.74
CA THR A 520 -2.03 -18.81 -7.04
C THR A 520 -1.31 -19.81 -7.95
N ALA A 521 -0.53 -19.35 -8.93
CA ALA A 521 0.23 -20.18 -9.87
C ALA A 521 1.62 -20.56 -9.34
N GLY A 522 2.10 -19.88 -8.30
CA GLY A 522 3.46 -19.98 -7.79
C GLY A 522 4.39 -18.89 -8.35
N TRP A 523 5.52 -18.72 -7.66
CA TRP A 523 6.57 -17.77 -8.01
C TRP A 523 7.64 -18.45 -8.86
N SER A 524 8.34 -17.68 -9.70
CA SER A 524 9.41 -18.19 -10.57
C SER A 524 10.64 -18.75 -9.84
N SER A 525 10.80 -18.43 -8.55
CA SER A 525 11.91 -18.91 -7.72
C SER A 525 11.58 -18.81 -6.22
N GLY A 526 12.33 -19.56 -5.40
CA GLY A 526 12.27 -19.44 -3.95
C GLY A 526 12.64 -18.04 -3.45
N GLU A 527 13.56 -17.34 -4.13
CA GLU A 527 13.92 -15.96 -3.80
C GLU A 527 12.75 -15.00 -4.06
N ALA A 528 12.07 -15.12 -5.21
CA ALA A 528 10.89 -14.32 -5.52
C ALA A 528 9.78 -14.48 -4.48
N ALA A 529 9.48 -15.72 -4.08
CA ALA A 529 8.48 -16.00 -3.05
C ALA A 529 8.86 -15.42 -1.67
N VAL A 530 10.14 -15.51 -1.30
CA VAL A 530 10.68 -14.97 -0.04
C VAL A 530 10.64 -13.44 -0.05
N GLN A 531 11.16 -12.81 -1.11
CA GLN A 531 11.14 -11.35 -1.29
C GLN A 531 9.71 -10.80 -1.23
N PHE A 532 8.74 -11.51 -1.82
CA PHE A 532 7.34 -11.14 -1.74
C PHE A 532 6.79 -11.20 -0.31
N LEU A 533 7.00 -12.31 0.40
CA LEU A 533 6.48 -12.47 1.77
C LEU A 533 7.17 -11.52 2.77
N GLU A 534 8.49 -11.31 2.65
CA GLU A 534 9.21 -10.29 3.42
C GLU A 534 8.62 -8.90 3.22
N SER A 535 8.39 -8.52 1.95
CA SER A 535 7.85 -7.21 1.60
C SER A 535 6.39 -7.07 2.06
N TRP A 536 5.60 -8.15 2.01
CA TRP A 536 4.24 -8.19 2.60
C TRP A 536 4.29 -7.96 4.11
N CYS A 537 5.11 -8.73 4.84
CA CYS A 537 5.24 -8.58 6.29
C CYS A 537 5.70 -7.18 6.68
N ALA A 538 6.69 -6.64 5.99
CA ALA A 538 7.18 -5.28 6.22
C ALA A 538 6.10 -4.21 5.95
N LEU A 539 5.26 -4.37 4.93
CA LEU A 539 4.11 -3.49 4.66
C LEU A 539 3.02 -3.60 5.73
N VAL A 540 2.71 -4.81 6.21
CA VAL A 540 1.73 -5.07 7.27
C VAL A 540 2.21 -4.49 8.60
N ALA A 541 3.45 -4.77 9.00
CA ALA A 541 4.05 -4.24 10.23
C ALA A 541 4.14 -2.70 10.23
N ARG A 542 4.27 -2.08 9.05
CA ARG A 542 4.25 -0.62 8.84
C ARG A 542 2.85 -0.04 8.61
N GLY A 543 1.78 -0.84 8.71
CA GLY A 543 0.39 -0.39 8.54
C GLY A 543 -0.03 -0.01 7.11
N ARG A 544 0.80 -0.30 6.09
CA ARG A 544 0.58 0.08 4.68
C ARG A 544 -0.12 -0.99 3.84
N LEU A 545 -0.37 -2.16 4.42
CA LEU A 545 -1.09 -3.27 3.80
C LEU A 545 -1.95 -3.98 4.85
N HIS A 546 -3.19 -4.27 4.53
CA HIS A 546 -4.09 -5.04 5.39
C HIS A 546 -3.67 -6.52 5.44
N PHE A 547 -3.57 -7.09 6.64
CA PHE A 547 -3.22 -8.49 6.85
C PHE A 547 -4.42 -9.41 6.58
N ALA A 548 -4.32 -10.24 5.54
CA ALA A 548 -5.37 -11.16 5.09
C ALA A 548 -4.90 -12.63 5.24
N PRO A 549 -5.43 -13.41 6.21
CA PRO A 549 -4.84 -14.70 6.62
C PRO A 549 -4.75 -15.72 5.50
N ALA A 550 -5.84 -15.95 4.76
CA ALA A 550 -5.86 -16.93 3.68
C ALA A 550 -4.86 -16.61 2.55
N LYS A 551 -4.63 -15.32 2.25
CA LYS A 551 -3.63 -14.90 1.25
C LYS A 551 -2.21 -14.99 1.79
N PHE A 552 -2.01 -14.66 3.06
CA PHE A 552 -0.72 -14.82 3.74
C PHE A 552 -0.34 -16.30 3.84
N GLN A 553 -1.26 -17.17 4.24
CA GLN A 553 -1.11 -18.63 4.22
C GLN A 553 -0.75 -19.12 2.83
N ALA A 554 -1.53 -18.80 1.79
CA ALA A 554 -1.24 -19.24 0.43
C ALA A 554 0.16 -18.79 -0.05
N ALA A 555 0.54 -17.53 0.20
CA ALA A 555 1.87 -17.03 -0.15
C ALA A 555 3.00 -17.68 0.67
N ALA A 556 2.77 -17.99 1.95
CA ALA A 556 3.72 -18.64 2.85
C ALA A 556 3.86 -20.15 2.59
N GLU A 557 2.79 -20.82 2.18
CA GLU A 557 2.80 -22.21 1.71
C GLU A 557 3.48 -22.32 0.33
N ALA A 558 3.21 -21.39 -0.59
CA ALA A 558 3.93 -21.32 -1.87
C ALA A 558 5.43 -21.06 -1.67
N ALA A 559 5.79 -20.12 -0.78
CA ALA A 559 7.20 -19.83 -0.46
C ALA A 559 7.90 -21.03 0.19
N VAL A 560 7.32 -21.63 1.22
CA VAL A 560 7.92 -22.78 1.93
C VAL A 560 7.87 -24.07 1.11
N GLY A 561 6.91 -24.19 0.20
CA GLY A 561 6.79 -25.32 -0.73
C GLY A 561 7.95 -25.39 -1.71
N HIS A 562 8.37 -24.24 -2.26
CA HIS A 562 9.28 -24.09 -3.39
C HIS A 562 10.53 -25.00 -3.32
N GLU A 563 10.92 -25.59 -4.45
CA GLU A 563 11.96 -26.63 -4.50
C GLU A 563 13.35 -26.07 -4.14
N ASP A 564 13.79 -24.97 -4.78
CA ASP A 564 15.10 -24.33 -4.59
C ASP A 564 15.33 -23.59 -3.24
N LEU A 565 14.50 -23.80 -2.23
CA LEU A 565 14.53 -23.01 -0.99
C LEU A 565 15.80 -23.27 -0.15
N THR A 566 16.59 -22.22 0.10
CA THR A 566 17.80 -22.30 0.93
C THR A 566 17.53 -22.12 2.43
N PRO A 567 18.39 -22.66 3.33
CA PRO A 567 18.29 -22.39 4.78
C PRO A 567 18.43 -20.92 5.19
N ALA A 568 18.99 -20.06 4.33
CA ALA A 568 19.13 -18.62 4.56
C ALA A 568 17.82 -17.88 4.26
N GLN A 569 17.22 -18.12 3.09
CA GLN A 569 15.87 -17.67 2.73
C GLN A 569 14.82 -18.16 3.74
N LEU A 570 14.94 -19.41 4.20
CA LEU A 570 14.05 -19.97 5.21
C LEU A 570 14.24 -19.32 6.60
N GLY A 571 15.41 -18.75 6.88
CA GLY A 571 15.63 -17.86 8.04
C GLY A 571 15.03 -16.47 7.85
N ARG A 572 15.11 -15.91 6.62
CA ARG A 572 14.46 -14.64 6.23
C ARG A 572 12.94 -14.69 6.38
N LEU A 573 12.30 -15.77 5.93
CA LEU A 573 10.85 -15.99 6.12
C LEU A 573 10.45 -15.94 7.61
N LEU A 574 11.21 -16.60 8.49
CA LEU A 574 10.97 -16.57 9.94
C LEU A 574 11.21 -15.19 10.54
N ALA A 575 12.24 -14.45 10.09
CA ALA A 575 12.52 -13.10 10.57
C ALA A 575 11.43 -12.09 10.14
N ALA A 576 10.86 -12.26 8.94
CA ALA A 576 9.76 -11.44 8.46
C ALA A 576 8.44 -11.73 9.16
N GLU A 577 8.14 -13.00 9.46
CA GLU A 577 6.99 -13.38 10.28
C GLU A 577 7.12 -12.83 11.72
N ALA A 578 8.28 -12.98 12.35
CA ALA A 578 8.55 -12.44 13.69
C ALA A 578 8.53 -10.89 13.77
N ALA A 579 8.56 -10.19 12.63
CA ALA A 579 8.37 -8.74 12.55
C ALA A 579 6.89 -8.30 12.49
N LEU A 580 5.94 -9.25 12.35
CA LEU A 580 4.52 -8.97 12.43
C LEU A 580 4.09 -8.67 13.88
N PRO A 581 3.22 -7.66 14.11
CA PRO A 581 2.63 -7.43 15.43
C PRO A 581 1.92 -8.67 15.98
N ALA A 582 2.29 -9.10 17.20
CA ALA A 582 1.82 -10.36 17.81
C ALA A 582 0.30 -10.51 18.00
N HIS A 583 -0.49 -9.44 17.82
CA HIS A 583 -1.95 -9.53 17.80
C HIS A 583 -2.50 -10.07 16.46
N LEU A 584 -1.72 -10.03 15.38
CA LEU A 584 -2.07 -10.55 14.05
C LEU A 584 -1.80 -12.05 13.91
N THR A 585 -0.81 -12.56 14.65
CA THR A 585 -0.49 -14.00 14.67
C THR A 585 -1.45 -14.78 15.58
N SER A 586 -2.09 -14.13 16.56
CA SER A 586 -2.91 -14.77 17.61
C SER A 586 -3.97 -15.78 17.13
N THR A 587 -4.77 -15.46 16.11
CA THR A 587 -5.75 -16.38 15.50
C THR A 587 -5.16 -17.32 14.45
N VAL A 588 -3.97 -17.02 13.93
CA VAL A 588 -3.27 -17.82 12.91
C VAL A 588 -2.35 -18.87 13.57
N ASN A 589 -2.00 -18.68 14.86
CA ASN A 589 -1.00 -19.42 15.65
C ASN A 589 -1.10 -20.95 15.58
N ALA A 590 -2.27 -21.56 15.41
CA ALA A 590 -2.37 -23.02 15.32
C ALA A 590 -1.76 -23.56 14.01
N TRP A 591 -2.11 -22.94 12.87
CA TRP A 591 -1.47 -23.24 11.59
C TRP A 591 -0.03 -22.70 11.57
N LEU A 592 0.21 -21.47 12.05
CA LEU A 592 1.55 -20.87 12.09
C LEU A 592 2.54 -21.70 12.90
N ALA A 593 2.19 -22.21 14.09
CA ALA A 593 3.09 -23.03 14.89
C ALA A 593 3.39 -24.40 14.22
N GLY A 594 2.39 -25.01 13.59
CA GLY A 594 2.58 -26.23 12.79
C GLY A 594 3.46 -25.99 11.56
N TRP A 595 3.25 -24.87 10.87
CA TRP A 595 4.05 -24.40 9.74
C TRP A 595 5.47 -24.03 10.17
N MET A 596 5.67 -23.32 11.28
CA MET A 596 6.98 -22.99 11.87
C MET A 596 7.75 -24.25 12.28
N ALA A 597 7.06 -25.26 12.82
CA ALA A 597 7.66 -26.58 13.10
C ALA A 597 8.06 -27.29 11.80
N GLY A 598 7.19 -27.28 10.78
CA GLY A 598 7.49 -27.80 9.44
C GLY A 598 8.68 -27.10 8.77
N VAL A 599 8.71 -25.77 8.82
CA VAL A 599 9.79 -24.87 8.37
C VAL A 599 11.09 -25.18 9.11
N SER A 600 11.06 -25.27 10.43
CA SER A 600 12.25 -25.57 11.25
C SER A 600 12.77 -26.98 10.98
N ASN A 601 11.87 -27.95 10.77
CA ASN A 601 12.22 -29.32 10.37
C ASN A 601 12.80 -29.38 8.95
N ARG A 602 12.23 -28.66 7.97
CA ARG A 602 12.75 -28.53 6.60
C ARG A 602 14.11 -27.83 6.59
N ARG A 603 14.30 -26.78 7.39
CA ARG A 603 15.60 -26.11 7.63
C ARG A 603 16.62 -27.08 8.20
N ALA A 604 16.28 -27.84 9.25
CA ALA A 604 17.16 -28.83 9.84
C ALA A 604 17.47 -30.00 8.87
N ALA A 605 16.52 -30.41 8.04
CA ALA A 605 16.74 -31.41 6.99
C ALA A 605 17.71 -30.90 5.91
N LEU A 606 17.51 -29.69 5.40
CA LEU A 606 18.38 -29.03 4.41
C LEU A 606 19.79 -28.78 4.96
N VAL A 607 19.93 -28.32 6.20
CA VAL A 607 21.26 -28.15 6.83
C VAL A 607 21.97 -29.50 6.97
N ARG A 608 21.25 -30.58 7.33
CA ARG A 608 21.82 -31.95 7.39
C ARG A 608 22.18 -32.50 6.01
N SER A 609 21.39 -32.25 4.97
CA SER A 609 21.72 -32.70 3.61
C SER A 609 22.89 -31.91 3.02
N GLN A 610 22.95 -30.59 3.22
CA GLN A 610 24.09 -29.75 2.85
C GLN A 610 25.37 -30.14 3.60
N ALA A 611 25.30 -30.40 4.91
CA ALA A 611 26.45 -30.89 5.67
C ALA A 611 26.95 -32.25 5.17
N LYS A 612 26.04 -33.18 4.83
CA LYS A 612 26.38 -34.48 4.24
C LYS A 612 27.00 -34.32 2.84
N ALA A 613 26.49 -33.42 2.02
CA ALA A 613 27.05 -33.10 0.71
C ALA A 613 28.44 -32.48 0.83
N ALA A 614 28.61 -31.47 1.68
CA ALA A 614 29.89 -30.81 1.95
C ALA A 614 30.93 -31.81 2.49
N ALA A 615 30.57 -32.70 3.41
CA ALA A 615 31.44 -33.77 3.89
C ALA A 615 31.83 -34.74 2.76
N THR A 616 30.89 -35.11 1.88
CA THR A 616 31.16 -35.98 0.72
C THR A 616 32.11 -35.30 -0.28
N THR A 617 31.92 -34.01 -0.55
CA THR A 617 32.80 -33.19 -1.40
C THR A 617 34.18 -33.02 -0.76
N ALA A 618 34.27 -32.78 0.55
CA ALA A 618 35.54 -32.70 1.28
C ALA A 618 36.31 -34.05 1.28
N VAL A 619 35.61 -35.19 1.37
CA VAL A 619 36.20 -36.52 1.23
C VAL A 619 36.69 -36.76 -0.20
N ARG A 620 35.93 -36.34 -1.23
CA ARG A 620 36.39 -36.37 -2.63
C ARG A 620 37.61 -35.48 -2.85
N ALA A 621 37.61 -34.25 -2.34
CA ALA A 621 38.72 -33.31 -2.45
C ALA A 621 39.98 -33.82 -1.73
N ARG A 622 39.84 -34.40 -0.53
CA ARG A 622 40.94 -35.07 0.20
C ARG A 622 41.49 -36.28 -0.57
N ARG A 623 40.63 -37.10 -1.20
CA ARG A 623 41.09 -38.20 -2.08
C ARG A 623 41.80 -37.69 -3.32
N ALA A 624 41.31 -36.63 -3.97
CA ALA A 624 41.96 -36.02 -5.13
C ALA A 624 43.33 -35.43 -4.76
N ALA A 625 43.41 -34.70 -3.64
CA ALA A 625 44.68 -34.16 -3.12
C ALA A 625 45.66 -35.28 -2.72
N ALA A 626 45.19 -36.38 -2.12
CA ALA A 626 46.02 -37.54 -1.81
C ALA A 626 46.54 -38.25 -3.07
N HIS A 627 45.72 -38.41 -4.11
CA HIS A 627 46.17 -38.93 -5.40
C HIS A 627 47.18 -37.99 -6.08
N ALA A 628 46.96 -36.67 -6.06
CA ALA A 628 47.89 -35.69 -6.60
C ALA A 628 49.24 -35.69 -5.85
N ALA A 629 49.21 -35.82 -4.52
CA ALA A 629 50.41 -35.95 -3.70
C ALA A 629 51.15 -37.26 -3.96
N ALA A 630 50.45 -38.39 -4.11
CA ALA A 630 51.04 -39.67 -4.46
C ALA A 630 51.73 -39.62 -5.84
N ALA A 631 51.04 -39.09 -6.85
CA ALA A 631 51.61 -38.90 -8.19
C ALA A 631 52.82 -37.95 -8.18
N ALA A 632 52.80 -36.89 -7.37
CA ALA A 632 53.96 -36.01 -7.20
C ALA A 632 55.16 -36.73 -6.54
N VAL A 633 54.93 -37.67 -5.62
CA VAL A 633 55.99 -38.51 -5.03
C VAL A 633 56.53 -39.52 -6.04
N GLU A 634 55.68 -40.16 -6.86
CA GLU A 634 56.14 -41.05 -7.94
C GLU A 634 56.97 -40.28 -8.98
N VAL A 635 56.56 -39.07 -9.37
CA VAL A 635 57.35 -38.20 -10.27
C VAL A 635 58.68 -37.77 -9.63
N ALA A 636 58.71 -37.48 -8.32
CA ALA A 636 59.94 -37.15 -7.62
C ALA A 636 60.90 -38.35 -7.46
N GLN A 637 60.37 -39.57 -7.35
CA GLN A 637 61.17 -40.81 -7.27
C GLN A 637 61.59 -41.34 -8.64
N GLY A 638 60.87 -40.99 -9.71
CA GLY A 638 61.22 -41.29 -11.10
C GLY A 638 62.22 -40.31 -11.74
N ALA A 639 62.59 -39.22 -11.06
CA ALA A 639 63.54 -38.24 -11.56
C ALA A 639 64.98 -38.81 -11.55
N PRO A 640 65.68 -38.90 -12.70
CA PRO A 640 67.05 -39.40 -12.73
C PRO A 640 68.00 -38.42 -12.02
N ALA A 641 68.86 -38.94 -11.16
CA ALA A 641 69.84 -38.14 -10.43
C ALA A 641 70.87 -37.51 -11.37
N LEU A 642 70.69 -36.23 -11.69
CA LEU A 642 71.70 -35.43 -12.38
C LEU A 642 72.88 -35.16 -11.44
N ALA A 643 73.87 -36.04 -11.51
CA ALA A 643 75.15 -35.84 -10.85
C ALA A 643 75.88 -34.63 -11.44
N PHE A 644 76.35 -33.75 -10.56
CA PHE A 644 77.36 -32.73 -10.87
C PHE A 644 78.46 -32.77 -9.81
N ALA A 645 79.68 -32.44 -10.25
CA ALA A 645 80.88 -32.31 -9.43
C ALA A 645 81.24 -30.84 -9.22
#